data_AF-A0A0P7AL63-F1
#
_entry.id   AF-A0A0P7AL63-F1
#
_cell.length_a   1.000
_cell.length_b   1.000
_cell.length_c   1.000
_cell.angle_alpha   90.00
_cell.angle_beta   90.00
_cell.angle_gamma   90.00
#
_symmetry.space_group_name_H-M   'P 1'
#
loop_
_entity.id
_entity.type
_entity.pdbx_description
1 polymer ?
#
loop_
_entity_poly.entity_id
_entity_poly.type
_entity_poly.pdbx_seq_one_letter_code
_entity_poly.pdbx_strand_id
1 'polypeptide(L)'
;MRIRYSFYLVLLIFVSACVEKQQDTTSPLPYFLTNPAAIIKINHLDAFKSELKNNSIITAFEDSQIYAHIQEKMKGLHYLDSPTELTLAFYEQGKANFEFLALVDDFTLVPTENISDLSQENFTYEGTTISRYAFNTTAIFVHDVKGKVLISSSKMLLENTIRTAYNNQHPKALEKLMSTANPNKTAIVFINLKDGKTLFTNLIEQDENQIARFADWMALDINPNQNTILLSGVTLANDSLTNYLNLFKGTTPQQHTSFKYAPQNSSSVLSFNFGDYATFAANKNRFLDVIKTPDTIFNTIEEVGLIALDQKKAVVLNSYGADNLTAYILENQVANEAYQGKEIYQINAKNILVEHFKPLVSNVESNYVCFMDNALLFAKDKETLKTIIANVKLGTTFDKTITYKSVQSNLASESSIFFVANQKGISNPFPLGFTDTFAKDVEDIDFSEHAFAGQWVMDTDFLHTNLLISKSEKETMDLGVNTLFTLELDSDLATNPQFVKNHRNNTFEILVQDIDHNLYLISPKGKVIWKKQLDGPIRGSVHQVDIYKNGRLQLAFCTNNQFLVLDRNGTVVAPFQMSYEGGNLNELAVFDYENTRDYRFVVTQGNKTFMYNNRGAIVDGYTFKEASHGIVRAPQHFRIAKKDYLVYLLDNNTITIRHRAGRERIKVDASIPFSNNPLFLYKNKFSITDTKGVLHQIDTKGNITKTNFNLNDDHGMYATSKTLVLMDENTISIKGKKVVLELGVYTKPKIFYIKDKIYVTVTDIQNQQIYLFDSQAKPIKNFPIYGNSLIDMMDMDGDNKLELVAKDQDNSIITYRMEY
;
A
#
# COMPACT_ATOMS: atom_id res chain seq x y z
N MET A 1 -57.90 -41.74 -36.01
CA MET A 1 -57.08 -40.59 -36.43
C MET A 1 -55.73 -40.70 -35.71
N ARG A 2 -54.68 -41.04 -36.47
CA ARG A 2 -53.23 -41.05 -36.18
C ARG A 2 -52.75 -41.18 -34.71
N ILE A 3 -52.52 -42.42 -34.28
CA ILE A 3 -51.44 -42.81 -33.37
C ILE A 3 -50.42 -43.58 -34.23
N ARG A 4 -49.43 -42.86 -34.74
CA ARG A 4 -48.22 -43.38 -35.40
C ARG A 4 -47.20 -42.29 -35.15
N TYR A 5 -46.24 -42.50 -34.24
CA TYR A 5 -44.88 -41.91 -34.25
C TYR A 5 -44.04 -42.23 -32.99
N SER A 6 -44.55 -42.94 -31.97
CA SER A 6 -43.75 -43.23 -30.76
C SER A 6 -43.06 -44.60 -30.69
N PHE A 7 -43.12 -45.44 -31.73
CA PHE A 7 -42.46 -46.76 -31.70
C PHE A 7 -41.14 -46.83 -32.50
N TYR A 8 -40.78 -45.77 -33.22
CA TYR A 8 -39.51 -45.68 -33.97
C TYR A 8 -38.40 -44.94 -33.21
N LEU A 9 -38.69 -44.32 -32.05
CA LEU A 9 -37.68 -43.61 -31.25
C LEU A 9 -36.94 -44.52 -30.24
N VAL A 10 -37.51 -45.67 -29.88
CA VAL A 10 -36.90 -46.62 -28.94
C VAL A 10 -36.01 -47.66 -29.66
N LEU A 11 -36.18 -47.83 -30.98
CA LEU A 11 -35.33 -48.70 -31.80
C LEU A 11 -34.07 -47.97 -32.37
N LEU A 12 -34.01 -46.64 -32.25
CA LEU A 12 -32.84 -45.83 -32.62
C LEU A 12 -31.82 -45.69 -31.47
N ILE A 13 -32.15 -46.17 -30.26
CA ILE A 13 -31.28 -46.16 -29.08
C ILE A 13 -30.46 -47.47 -28.96
N PHE A 14 -30.77 -48.49 -29.76
CA PHE A 14 -30.06 -49.80 -29.74
C PHE A 14 -29.20 -50.10 -30.98
N VAL A 15 -29.08 -49.17 -31.95
CA VAL A 15 -28.22 -49.34 -33.15
C VAL A 15 -27.05 -48.34 -33.21
N SER A 16 -26.87 -47.48 -32.21
CA SER A 16 -25.63 -46.70 -32.02
C SER A 16 -24.64 -47.36 -31.07
N ALA A 17 -24.95 -48.55 -30.54
CA ALA A 17 -24.04 -49.39 -29.76
C ALA A 17 -23.17 -50.29 -30.66
N CYS A 18 -22.49 -49.69 -31.63
CA CYS A 18 -21.27 -50.21 -32.28
C CYS A 18 -20.77 -49.17 -33.30
N VAL A 19 -20.49 -47.97 -32.81
CA VAL A 19 -19.46 -47.15 -33.47
C VAL A 19 -18.17 -47.63 -32.85
N GLU A 20 -17.34 -48.31 -33.63
CA GLU A 20 -15.93 -48.50 -33.29
C GLU A 20 -15.42 -47.17 -32.74
N LYS A 21 -14.83 -47.19 -31.54
CA LYS A 21 -14.07 -46.08 -31.02
C LYS A 21 -13.13 -45.62 -32.15
N GLN A 22 -13.45 -44.50 -32.79
CA GLN A 22 -12.41 -43.67 -33.39
C GLN A 22 -11.60 -43.11 -32.21
N GLN A 23 -10.70 -43.95 -31.69
CA GLN A 23 -9.50 -43.49 -31.01
C GLN A 23 -8.60 -42.92 -32.10
N ASP A 24 -8.76 -41.64 -32.41
CA ASP A 24 -7.71 -40.88 -33.05
C ASP A 24 -7.77 -39.41 -32.59
N THR A 25 -7.37 -39.23 -31.34
CA THR A 25 -6.37 -38.22 -31.00
C THR A 25 -5.32 -38.96 -30.19
N THR A 26 -4.23 -39.37 -30.84
CA THR A 26 -3.14 -40.06 -30.14
C THR A 26 -2.55 -39.09 -29.12
N SER A 27 -2.73 -39.39 -27.83
CA SER A 27 -2.11 -38.62 -26.73
C SER A 27 -0.63 -38.40 -27.03
N PRO A 28 -0.06 -37.21 -26.80
CA PRO A 28 1.36 -36.96 -27.04
C PRO A 28 2.24 -37.61 -25.96
N LEU A 29 1.66 -38.05 -24.83
CA LEU A 29 2.38 -38.60 -23.68
C LEU A 29 3.36 -39.73 -24.00
N PRO A 30 3.02 -40.76 -24.82
CA PRO A 30 3.93 -41.87 -25.09
C PRO A 30 5.30 -41.44 -25.66
N TYR A 31 5.39 -40.27 -26.28
CA TYR A 31 6.63 -39.71 -26.84
C TYR A 31 7.52 -39.01 -25.80
N PHE A 32 7.05 -38.88 -24.56
CA PHE A 32 7.73 -38.20 -23.48
C PHE A 32 8.22 -39.19 -22.41
N LEU A 33 9.22 -38.79 -21.62
CA LEU A 33 9.66 -39.52 -20.43
C LEU A 33 8.63 -39.39 -19.29
N THR A 34 8.75 -40.25 -18.28
CA THR A 34 7.93 -40.14 -17.07
C THR A 34 8.31 -38.91 -16.25
N ASN A 35 7.32 -38.29 -15.59
CA ASN A 35 7.48 -37.17 -14.65
C ASN A 35 8.19 -35.92 -15.20
N PRO A 36 7.70 -35.32 -16.31
CA PRO A 36 8.14 -33.97 -16.67
C PRO A 36 7.81 -32.99 -15.53
N ALA A 37 8.63 -31.96 -15.40
CA ALA A 37 8.39 -30.87 -14.45
C ALA A 37 7.20 -30.01 -14.91
N ALA A 38 7.10 -29.76 -16.21
CA ALA A 38 5.95 -29.13 -16.84
C ALA A 38 5.78 -29.60 -18.29
N ILE A 39 4.55 -29.51 -18.81
CA ILE A 39 4.22 -29.70 -20.24
C ILE A 39 3.44 -28.47 -20.71
N ILE A 40 3.80 -27.89 -21.85
CA ILE A 40 3.00 -26.87 -22.53
C ILE A 40 2.49 -27.47 -23.82
N LYS A 41 1.17 -27.62 -23.94
CA LYS A 41 0.51 -28.02 -25.17
C LYS A 41 -0.03 -26.77 -25.88
N ILE A 42 0.49 -26.48 -27.06
CA ILE A 42 0.11 -25.35 -27.88
C ILE A 42 -0.67 -25.91 -29.08
N ASN A 43 -1.98 -25.66 -29.10
CA ASN A 43 -2.85 -26.16 -30.18
C ASN A 43 -2.79 -25.23 -31.41
N HIS A 44 -2.46 -23.94 -31.22
CA HIS A 44 -2.36 -22.94 -32.30
C HIS A 44 -1.16 -22.01 -32.08
N LEU A 45 0.02 -22.37 -32.59
CA LEU A 45 1.27 -21.68 -32.26
C LEU A 45 1.32 -20.21 -32.70
N ASP A 46 0.84 -19.91 -33.91
CA ASP A 46 0.89 -18.53 -34.43
C ASP A 46 -0.07 -17.61 -33.68
N ALA A 47 -1.26 -18.10 -33.33
CA ALA A 47 -2.21 -17.39 -32.48
C ALA A 47 -1.57 -17.13 -31.10
N PHE A 48 -0.93 -18.14 -30.50
CA PHE A 48 -0.28 -18.01 -29.20
C PHE A 48 0.83 -16.96 -29.21
N LYS A 49 1.74 -17.03 -30.20
CA LYS A 49 2.82 -16.04 -30.37
C LYS A 49 2.26 -14.63 -30.53
N SER A 50 1.19 -14.47 -31.29
CA SER A 50 0.51 -13.18 -31.48
C SER A 50 -0.11 -12.66 -30.19
N GLU A 51 -0.83 -13.50 -29.43
CA GLU A 51 -1.42 -13.14 -28.14
C GLU A 51 -0.36 -12.71 -27.11
N LEU A 52 0.76 -13.45 -27.03
CA LEU A 52 1.87 -13.10 -26.11
C LEU A 52 2.55 -11.79 -26.51
N LYS A 53 2.82 -11.58 -27.81
CA LYS A 53 3.49 -10.37 -28.33
C LYS A 53 2.66 -9.11 -28.12
N ASN A 54 1.34 -9.22 -28.16
CA ASN A 54 0.43 -8.08 -28.01
C ASN A 54 0.01 -7.82 -26.55
N ASN A 55 0.52 -8.60 -25.59
CA ASN A 55 0.20 -8.48 -24.18
C ASN A 55 1.17 -7.53 -23.46
N SER A 56 0.63 -6.45 -22.90
CA SER A 56 1.44 -5.41 -22.23
C SER A 56 2.17 -5.88 -20.98
N ILE A 57 1.66 -6.90 -20.28
CA ILE A 57 2.30 -7.45 -19.07
C ILE A 57 3.55 -8.24 -19.46
N ILE A 58 3.49 -9.07 -20.50
CA ILE A 58 4.64 -9.82 -21.00
C ILE A 58 5.73 -8.87 -21.49
N THR A 59 5.37 -7.84 -22.27
CA THR A 59 6.33 -6.82 -22.70
C THR A 59 7.00 -6.14 -21.52
N ALA A 60 6.27 -5.84 -20.45
CA ALA A 60 6.85 -5.23 -19.25
C ALA A 60 7.88 -6.13 -18.55
N PHE A 61 7.79 -7.46 -18.68
CA PHE A 61 8.77 -8.39 -18.15
C PHE A 61 9.99 -8.61 -19.06
N GLU A 62 10.03 -8.10 -20.30
CA GLU A 62 11.12 -8.41 -21.26
C GLU A 62 12.52 -8.05 -20.76
N ASP A 63 12.63 -7.01 -19.93
CA ASP A 63 13.90 -6.55 -19.34
C ASP A 63 14.25 -7.23 -18.01
N SER A 64 13.38 -8.10 -17.48
CA SER A 64 13.58 -8.77 -16.18
C SER A 64 14.60 -9.91 -16.25
N GLN A 65 15.24 -10.21 -15.12
CA GLN A 65 16.19 -11.34 -15.05
C GLN A 65 15.48 -12.67 -15.30
N ILE A 66 14.25 -12.82 -14.79
CA ILE A 66 13.48 -14.04 -14.99
C ILE A 66 13.12 -14.28 -16.47
N TYR A 67 12.78 -13.22 -17.21
CA TYR A 67 12.50 -13.33 -18.64
C TYR A 67 13.75 -13.72 -19.43
N ALA A 68 14.89 -13.09 -19.14
CA ALA A 68 16.17 -13.44 -19.78
C ALA A 68 16.53 -14.91 -19.57
N HIS A 69 16.33 -15.44 -18.36
CA HIS A 69 16.57 -16.86 -18.06
C HIS A 69 15.65 -17.79 -18.85
N ILE A 70 14.36 -17.48 -18.94
CA ILE A 70 13.39 -18.25 -19.73
C ILE A 70 13.76 -18.20 -21.22
N GLN A 71 14.08 -17.02 -21.76
CA GLN A 71 14.47 -16.88 -23.16
C GLN A 71 15.73 -17.66 -23.51
N GLU A 72 16.75 -17.65 -22.64
CA GLU A 72 17.99 -18.40 -22.85
C GLU A 72 17.71 -19.89 -23.03
N LYS A 73 16.85 -20.46 -22.17
CA LYS A 73 16.44 -21.88 -22.24
C LYS A 73 15.61 -22.21 -23.47
N MET A 74 14.87 -21.24 -23.99
CA MET A 74 13.98 -21.42 -25.14
C MET A 74 14.62 -21.02 -26.48
N LYS A 75 15.87 -20.54 -26.46
CA LYS A 75 16.57 -19.98 -27.64
C LYS A 75 16.62 -20.94 -28.83
N GLY A 76 16.73 -22.25 -28.59
CA GLY A 76 16.73 -23.26 -29.65
C GLY A 76 15.43 -23.31 -30.46
N LEU A 77 14.29 -22.92 -29.86
CA LEU A 77 12.99 -22.89 -30.52
C LEU A 77 12.82 -21.69 -31.47
N HIS A 78 13.61 -20.63 -31.31
CA HIS A 78 13.56 -19.46 -32.21
C HIS A 78 13.99 -19.80 -33.65
N TYR A 79 14.74 -20.89 -33.83
CA TYR A 79 15.22 -21.34 -35.14
C TYR A 79 14.25 -22.31 -35.83
N LEU A 80 13.12 -22.63 -35.20
CA LEU A 80 12.09 -23.50 -35.75
C LEU A 80 10.98 -22.66 -36.40
N ASP A 81 10.71 -22.93 -37.67
CA ASP A 81 9.59 -22.38 -38.41
C ASP A 81 8.31 -23.16 -38.05
N SER A 82 7.19 -22.44 -37.89
CA SER A 82 6.07 -22.84 -37.01
C SER A 82 5.34 -24.10 -37.50
N PRO A 83 5.28 -25.19 -36.71
CA PRO A 83 4.24 -26.20 -36.85
C PRO A 83 2.89 -25.65 -36.35
N THR A 84 1.77 -26.20 -36.83
CA THR A 84 0.42 -25.81 -36.37
C THR A 84 0.19 -26.15 -34.90
N GLU A 85 0.69 -27.31 -34.45
CA GLU A 85 0.64 -27.78 -33.06
C GLU A 85 2.05 -28.06 -32.52
N LEU A 86 2.27 -27.77 -31.24
CA LEU A 86 3.55 -27.98 -30.55
C LEU A 86 3.29 -28.43 -29.11
N THR A 87 3.85 -29.57 -28.71
CA THR A 87 3.87 -29.97 -27.28
C THR A 87 5.29 -29.94 -26.76
N LEU A 88 5.54 -29.15 -25.71
CA LEU A 88 6.82 -29.00 -25.04
C LEU A 88 6.76 -29.67 -23.67
N ALA A 89 7.77 -30.45 -23.31
CA ALA A 89 7.94 -31.01 -21.98
C ALA A 89 9.30 -30.60 -21.41
N PHE A 90 9.32 -30.17 -20.14
CA PHE A 90 10.52 -29.72 -19.45
C PHE A 90 10.98 -30.76 -18.43
N TYR A 91 12.27 -31.06 -18.43
CA TYR A 91 12.90 -32.03 -17.53
C TYR A 91 14.07 -31.39 -16.81
N GLU A 92 14.17 -31.64 -15.51
CA GLU A 92 15.31 -31.21 -14.71
C GLU A 92 16.54 -32.08 -15.01
N GLN A 93 17.64 -31.45 -15.43
CA GLN A 93 18.92 -32.06 -15.72
C GLN A 93 20.02 -31.30 -14.96
N GLY A 94 20.21 -31.70 -13.69
CA GLY A 94 20.97 -30.92 -12.70
C GLY A 94 20.06 -29.95 -11.95
N LYS A 95 20.49 -29.53 -10.76
CA LYS A 95 19.63 -28.76 -9.83
C LYS A 95 19.13 -27.47 -10.48
N ALA A 96 17.79 -27.32 -10.56
CA ALA A 96 17.08 -26.18 -11.14
C ALA A 96 17.50 -25.84 -12.58
N ASN A 97 18.08 -26.79 -13.31
CA ASN A 97 18.44 -26.63 -14.71
C ASN A 97 17.49 -27.47 -15.58
N PHE A 98 16.73 -26.81 -16.45
CA PHE A 98 15.71 -27.47 -17.25
C PHE A 98 16.10 -27.55 -18.72
N GLU A 99 15.91 -28.72 -19.29
CA GLU A 99 16.04 -29.00 -20.72
C GLU A 99 14.66 -29.31 -21.29
N PHE A 100 14.42 -28.94 -22.55
CA PHE A 100 13.14 -29.20 -23.20
C PHE A 100 13.21 -30.39 -24.16
N LEU A 101 12.06 -31.04 -24.32
CA LEU A 101 11.74 -31.98 -25.38
C LEU A 101 10.44 -31.53 -26.03
N ALA A 102 10.47 -31.32 -27.34
CA ALA A 102 9.35 -30.85 -28.15
C ALA A 102 8.89 -31.98 -29.06
N LEU A 103 7.56 -32.13 -29.21
CA LEU A 103 6.91 -33.01 -30.17
C LEU A 103 6.14 -32.14 -31.17
N VAL A 104 6.43 -32.32 -32.45
CA VAL A 104 5.80 -31.61 -33.57
C VAL A 104 5.47 -32.61 -34.68
N ASP A 105 4.55 -32.27 -35.58
CA ASP A 105 4.22 -33.13 -36.72
C ASP A 105 5.30 -33.05 -37.81
N ASP A 106 5.85 -31.86 -38.04
CA ASP A 106 6.98 -31.60 -38.94
C ASP A 106 7.76 -30.37 -38.43
N PHE A 107 8.99 -30.16 -38.91
CA PHE A 107 9.76 -28.97 -38.61
C PHE A 107 10.53 -28.47 -39.85
N THR A 108 10.58 -27.15 -39.98
CA THR A 108 11.50 -26.46 -40.88
C THR A 108 12.37 -25.50 -40.05
N LEU A 109 13.56 -25.18 -40.54
CA LEU A 109 14.40 -24.15 -39.91
C LEU A 109 14.04 -22.79 -40.49
N VAL A 110 13.94 -21.77 -39.62
CA VAL A 110 13.63 -20.39 -40.06
C VAL A 110 14.75 -19.90 -41.00
N PRO A 111 14.44 -19.47 -42.23
CA PRO A 111 15.42 -18.88 -43.14
C PRO A 111 15.82 -17.50 -42.60
N THR A 112 16.89 -17.42 -41.81
CA THR A 112 17.46 -16.16 -41.35
C THR A 112 18.67 -15.79 -42.20
N GLU A 113 18.78 -14.53 -42.61
CA GLU A 113 19.89 -14.01 -43.45
C GLU A 113 21.28 -14.07 -42.76
N ASN A 114 21.37 -14.54 -41.51
CA ASN A 114 22.56 -14.63 -40.67
C ASN A 114 22.89 -16.07 -40.20
N ILE A 115 22.61 -17.09 -41.00
CA ILE A 115 23.05 -18.47 -40.73
C ILE A 115 24.45 -18.70 -41.35
N SER A 116 25.45 -17.95 -40.92
CA SER A 116 26.84 -18.22 -41.34
C SER A 116 27.48 -19.40 -40.61
N ASP A 117 26.94 -19.79 -39.44
CA ASP A 117 27.54 -20.80 -38.53
C ASP A 117 26.63 -22.03 -38.27
N LEU A 118 25.70 -22.38 -39.18
CA LEU A 118 24.95 -23.63 -39.04
C LEU A 118 25.84 -24.82 -39.38
N SER A 119 26.10 -25.65 -38.37
CA SER A 119 26.67 -26.98 -38.57
C SER A 119 25.60 -28.05 -38.31
N GLN A 120 25.47 -28.99 -39.24
CA GLN A 120 24.66 -30.19 -39.06
C GLN A 120 25.57 -31.41 -38.90
N GLU A 121 25.32 -32.20 -37.85
CA GLU A 121 26.01 -33.46 -37.58
C GLU A 121 24.98 -34.55 -37.34
N ASN A 122 25.18 -35.73 -37.93
CA ASN A 122 24.32 -36.90 -37.68
C ASN A 122 25.09 -37.92 -36.85
N PHE A 123 24.41 -38.53 -35.88
CA PHE A 123 24.94 -39.63 -35.09
C PHE A 123 23.91 -40.74 -34.93
N THR A 124 24.40 -41.97 -34.84
CA THR A 124 23.55 -43.16 -34.65
C THR A 124 23.47 -43.51 -33.17
N TYR A 125 22.26 -43.79 -32.69
CA TYR A 125 21.98 -44.20 -31.32
C TYR A 125 20.83 -45.20 -31.30
N GLU A 126 20.95 -46.35 -30.63
CA GLU A 126 19.93 -47.43 -30.60
C GLU A 126 19.37 -47.81 -32.00
N GLY A 127 20.23 -47.78 -33.03
CA GLY A 127 19.85 -48.11 -34.41
C GLY A 127 19.05 -47.04 -35.15
N THR A 128 18.85 -45.86 -34.56
CA THR A 128 18.22 -44.71 -35.21
C THR A 128 19.19 -43.53 -35.39
N THR A 129 18.83 -42.58 -36.25
CA THR A 129 19.60 -41.37 -36.52
C THR A 129 19.09 -40.22 -35.67
N ILE A 130 20.02 -39.50 -35.03
CA ILE A 130 19.78 -38.22 -34.39
C ILE A 130 20.58 -37.16 -35.15
N SER A 131 19.94 -36.06 -35.50
CA SER A 131 20.56 -34.90 -36.16
C SER A 131 20.80 -33.79 -35.14
N ARG A 132 22.04 -33.30 -35.01
CA ARG A 132 22.36 -32.06 -34.28
C ARG A 132 22.39 -30.90 -35.25
N TYR A 133 21.63 -29.86 -34.95
CA TYR A 133 21.72 -28.55 -35.59
C TYR A 133 22.33 -27.58 -34.58
N ALA A 134 23.52 -27.05 -34.87
CA ALA A 134 24.17 -26.05 -34.03
C ALA A 134 24.03 -24.65 -34.65
N PHE A 135 23.65 -23.68 -33.83
CA PHE A 135 23.47 -22.27 -34.16
C PHE A 135 24.31 -21.43 -33.19
N ASN A 136 25.45 -20.93 -33.63
CA ASN A 136 26.40 -20.18 -32.79
C ASN A 136 26.75 -20.94 -31.49
N THR A 137 26.24 -20.50 -30.35
CA THR A 137 26.45 -21.11 -29.02
C THR A 137 25.36 -22.10 -28.58
N THR A 138 24.35 -22.35 -29.42
CA THR A 138 23.16 -23.15 -29.08
C THR A 138 23.08 -24.36 -30.00
N ALA A 139 22.55 -25.48 -29.52
CA ALA A 139 22.29 -26.63 -30.38
C ALA A 139 20.93 -27.24 -30.04
N ILE A 140 20.31 -27.83 -31.05
CA ILE A 140 19.13 -28.69 -30.90
C ILE A 140 19.42 -30.06 -31.50
N PHE A 141 18.75 -31.07 -30.96
CA PHE A 141 18.88 -32.47 -31.36
C PHE A 141 17.54 -32.98 -31.84
N VAL A 142 17.51 -33.62 -33.01
CA VAL A 142 16.28 -33.95 -33.73
C VAL A 142 16.24 -35.44 -34.07
N HIS A 143 15.08 -36.06 -33.88
CA HIS A 143 14.82 -37.47 -34.19
C HIS A 143 13.41 -37.68 -34.74
N ASP A 144 13.29 -38.34 -35.90
CA ASP A 144 12.03 -38.73 -36.52
C ASP A 144 11.44 -40.00 -35.87
N VAL A 145 10.20 -39.93 -35.42
CA VAL A 145 9.50 -41.04 -34.75
C VAL A 145 8.04 -41.14 -35.19
N LYS A 146 7.64 -42.29 -35.76
CA LYS A 146 6.24 -42.66 -36.06
C LYS A 146 5.43 -41.55 -36.78
N GLY A 147 6.04 -40.84 -37.71
CA GLY A 147 5.39 -39.76 -38.46
C GLY A 147 5.27 -38.43 -37.70
N LYS A 148 6.04 -38.27 -36.61
CA LYS A 148 6.25 -37.03 -35.87
C LYS A 148 7.75 -36.77 -35.70
N VAL A 149 8.10 -35.59 -35.23
CA VAL A 149 9.48 -35.19 -34.95
C VAL A 149 9.64 -34.84 -33.47
N LEU A 150 10.68 -35.41 -32.85
CA LEU A 150 11.15 -35.02 -31.52
C LEU A 150 12.34 -34.08 -31.63
N ILE A 151 12.28 -32.95 -30.93
CA ILE A 151 13.34 -31.93 -30.89
C ILE A 151 13.72 -31.67 -29.43
N SER A 152 14.99 -31.75 -29.07
CA SER A 152 15.45 -31.50 -27.70
C SER A 152 16.59 -30.50 -27.65
N SER A 153 16.66 -29.73 -26.56
CA SER A 153 17.85 -28.94 -26.21
C SER A 153 19.03 -29.78 -25.73
N SER A 154 18.79 -31.04 -25.31
CA SER A 154 19.81 -31.92 -24.73
C SER A 154 19.89 -33.26 -25.45
N LYS A 155 21.09 -33.59 -25.94
CA LYS A 155 21.37 -34.90 -26.53
C LYS A 155 21.02 -36.03 -25.57
N MET A 156 21.41 -35.90 -24.31
CA MET A 156 21.19 -36.92 -23.29
C MET A 156 19.69 -37.11 -23.02
N LEU A 157 18.91 -36.02 -23.01
CA LEU A 157 17.46 -36.10 -22.83
C LEU A 157 16.81 -36.87 -24.00
N LEU A 158 17.19 -36.55 -25.24
CA LEU A 158 16.67 -37.24 -26.43
C LEU A 158 17.08 -38.71 -26.49
N GLU A 159 18.34 -39.03 -26.19
CA GLU A 159 18.85 -40.42 -26.11
C GLU A 159 18.10 -41.25 -25.06
N ASN A 160 17.79 -40.66 -23.91
CA ASN A 160 17.00 -41.33 -22.87
C ASN A 160 15.58 -41.61 -23.35
N THR A 161 14.93 -40.67 -24.04
CA THR A 161 13.59 -40.89 -24.62
C THR A 161 13.57 -42.01 -25.66
N ILE A 162 14.57 -42.06 -26.54
CA ILE A 162 14.69 -43.13 -27.54
C ILE A 162 14.89 -44.49 -26.85
N ARG A 163 15.70 -44.54 -25.79
CA ARG A 163 16.01 -45.77 -25.03
C ARG A 163 14.78 -46.40 -24.37
N THR A 164 13.82 -45.60 -23.93
CA THR A 164 12.58 -46.13 -23.34
C THR A 164 11.61 -46.69 -24.39
N ALA A 165 11.96 -46.60 -25.68
CA ALA A 165 11.15 -47.08 -26.80
C ALA A 165 9.69 -46.61 -26.76
N TYR A 166 9.43 -45.45 -26.16
CA TYR A 166 8.09 -44.86 -26.04
C TYR A 166 7.07 -45.72 -25.24
N ASN A 167 7.56 -46.57 -24.33
CA ASN A 167 6.75 -47.46 -23.48
C ASN A 167 6.59 -46.94 -22.04
N ASN A 168 6.64 -45.62 -21.84
CA ASN A 168 6.58 -45.01 -20.52
C ASN A 168 5.15 -45.06 -19.95
N GLN A 169 5.04 -45.39 -18.66
CA GLN A 169 3.77 -45.28 -17.92
C GLN A 169 3.72 -43.91 -17.25
N HIS A 170 2.78 -43.06 -17.66
CA HIS A 170 2.65 -41.71 -17.12
C HIS A 170 1.76 -41.71 -15.87
N PRO A 171 1.89 -40.68 -15.00
CA PRO A 171 0.98 -40.52 -13.88
C PRO A 171 -0.48 -40.43 -14.34
N LYS A 172 -1.37 -41.25 -13.76
CA LYS A 172 -2.81 -41.26 -14.09
C LYS A 172 -3.47 -39.88 -13.95
N ALA A 173 -3.01 -39.06 -13.00
CA ALA A 173 -3.47 -37.69 -12.82
C ALA A 173 -3.18 -36.82 -14.05
N LEU A 174 -1.96 -36.91 -14.59
CA LEU A 174 -1.57 -36.21 -15.81
C LEU A 174 -2.35 -36.71 -17.03
N GLU A 175 -2.50 -38.03 -17.20
CA GLU A 175 -3.29 -38.62 -18.28
C GLU A 175 -4.74 -38.11 -18.25
N LYS A 176 -5.35 -38.07 -17.06
CA LYS A 176 -6.70 -37.52 -16.85
C LYS A 176 -6.76 -36.05 -17.25
N LEU A 177 -5.85 -35.21 -16.74
CA LEU A 177 -5.81 -33.78 -17.07
C LEU A 177 -5.66 -33.51 -18.56
N MET A 178 -4.75 -34.22 -19.24
CA MET A 178 -4.55 -34.06 -20.68
C MET A 178 -5.74 -34.54 -21.49
N SER A 179 -6.46 -35.58 -21.04
CA SER A 179 -7.67 -36.07 -21.72
C SER A 179 -8.86 -35.10 -21.61
N THR A 180 -8.87 -34.23 -20.59
CA THR A 180 -9.90 -33.20 -20.38
C THR A 180 -9.53 -31.84 -20.96
N ALA A 181 -8.34 -31.73 -21.55
CA ALA A 181 -7.82 -30.48 -22.10
C ALA A 181 -8.66 -30.02 -23.30
N ASN A 182 -9.09 -28.76 -23.31
CA ASN A 182 -9.93 -28.23 -24.38
C ASN A 182 -9.09 -27.93 -25.64
N PRO A 183 -9.34 -28.60 -26.78
CA PRO A 183 -8.56 -28.39 -28.00
C PRO A 183 -8.74 -27.00 -28.61
N ASN A 184 -9.81 -26.27 -28.26
CA ASN A 184 -10.08 -24.92 -28.78
C ASN A 184 -9.25 -23.82 -28.09
N LYS A 185 -8.51 -24.14 -27.03
CA LYS A 185 -7.65 -23.18 -26.33
C LYS A 185 -6.32 -23.05 -27.05
N THR A 186 -5.79 -21.84 -27.14
CA THR A 186 -4.53 -21.55 -27.84
C THR A 186 -3.35 -22.32 -27.23
N ALA A 187 -3.22 -22.30 -25.90
CA ALA A 187 -2.22 -23.08 -25.17
C ALA A 187 -2.70 -23.48 -23.77
N ILE A 188 -2.18 -24.60 -23.28
CA ILE A 188 -2.46 -25.17 -21.96
C ILE A 188 -1.15 -25.57 -21.32
N VAL A 189 -0.94 -25.21 -20.06
CA VAL A 189 0.21 -25.62 -19.27
C VAL A 189 -0.20 -26.65 -18.21
N PHE A 190 0.56 -27.74 -18.14
CA PHE A 190 0.47 -28.76 -17.11
C PHE A 190 1.72 -28.67 -16.24
N ILE A 191 1.56 -28.50 -14.94
CA ILE A 191 2.67 -28.31 -13.99
C ILE A 191 2.66 -29.47 -13.00
N ASN A 192 3.80 -30.13 -12.85
CA ASN A 192 4.03 -31.12 -11.81
C ASN A 192 4.48 -30.41 -10.53
N LEU A 193 3.56 -30.16 -9.63
CA LEU A 193 3.86 -29.47 -8.38
C LEU A 193 4.68 -30.36 -7.44
N LYS A 194 4.45 -31.67 -7.49
CA LYS A 194 5.10 -32.65 -6.62
C LYS A 194 6.58 -32.87 -6.94
N ASP A 195 6.87 -33.24 -8.18
CA ASP A 195 8.24 -33.58 -8.60
C ASP A 195 8.93 -32.44 -9.37
N GLY A 196 8.17 -31.47 -9.91
CA GLY A 196 8.68 -30.31 -10.62
C GLY A 196 8.86 -29.06 -9.75
N LYS A 197 8.92 -29.22 -8.42
CA LYS A 197 9.00 -28.13 -7.43
C LYS A 197 10.16 -27.14 -7.67
N THR A 198 11.25 -27.59 -8.27
CA THR A 198 12.44 -26.79 -8.60
C THR A 198 12.18 -25.76 -9.72
N LEU A 199 11.07 -25.86 -10.45
CA LEU A 199 10.61 -24.82 -11.39
C LEU A 199 10.34 -23.49 -10.68
N PHE A 200 10.05 -23.53 -9.38
CA PHE A 200 9.65 -22.38 -8.59
C PHE A 200 10.76 -21.84 -7.70
N THR A 201 11.96 -22.43 -7.70
CA THR A 201 13.07 -22.02 -6.80
C THR A 201 13.50 -20.57 -7.02
N ASN A 202 13.34 -20.02 -8.24
CA ASN A 202 13.61 -18.61 -8.52
C ASN A 202 12.41 -17.69 -8.24
N LEU A 203 11.25 -18.24 -7.92
CA LEU A 203 10.00 -17.51 -7.71
C LEU A 203 9.63 -17.45 -6.22
N ILE A 204 9.72 -18.57 -5.49
CA ILE A 204 9.20 -18.74 -4.13
C ILE A 204 10.35 -19.06 -3.16
N GLU A 205 10.44 -18.34 -2.03
CA GLU A 205 11.44 -18.58 -0.96
C GLU A 205 11.10 -19.75 -0.05
N GLN A 206 9.81 -20.13 -0.01
CA GLN A 206 9.35 -21.22 0.83
C GLN A 206 10.10 -22.51 0.51
N ASP A 207 10.23 -23.38 1.52
CA ASP A 207 10.73 -24.74 1.34
C ASP A 207 10.05 -25.37 0.11
N GLU A 208 10.83 -25.82 -0.89
CA GLU A 208 10.33 -26.47 -2.11
C GLU A 208 9.31 -27.57 -1.78
N ASN A 209 9.41 -28.17 -0.59
CA ASN A 209 8.47 -29.15 -0.08
C ASN A 209 7.06 -28.60 0.19
N GLN A 210 6.85 -27.30 0.39
CA GLN A 210 5.51 -26.71 0.53
C GLN A 210 4.75 -26.70 -0.79
N ILE A 211 5.43 -26.37 -1.91
CA ILE A 211 4.85 -26.43 -3.25
C ILE A 211 4.49 -27.87 -3.61
N ALA A 212 5.41 -28.80 -3.34
CA ALA A 212 5.18 -30.23 -3.53
C ALA A 212 4.08 -30.80 -2.64
N ARG A 213 3.77 -30.13 -1.51
CA ARG A 213 2.66 -30.49 -0.62
C ARG A 213 1.37 -29.74 -0.95
N PHE A 214 1.36 -28.81 -1.91
CA PHE A 214 0.12 -28.09 -2.25
C PHE A 214 -0.87 -29.02 -2.95
N ALA A 215 -0.41 -29.65 -4.04
CA ALA A 215 -1.13 -30.61 -4.87
C ALA A 215 -0.12 -31.41 -5.73
N ASP A 216 -0.59 -32.34 -6.56
CA ASP A 216 0.29 -33.16 -7.41
C ASP A 216 0.51 -32.51 -8.78
N TRP A 217 -0.60 -32.21 -9.47
CA TRP A 217 -0.59 -31.64 -10.81
C TRP A 217 -1.59 -30.51 -10.95
N MET A 218 -1.25 -29.55 -11.80
CA MET A 218 -2.12 -28.45 -12.18
C MET A 218 -2.20 -28.39 -13.72
N ALA A 219 -3.37 -28.16 -14.28
CA ALA A 219 -3.57 -27.87 -15.70
C ALA A 219 -4.28 -26.53 -15.84
N LEU A 220 -3.66 -25.57 -16.52
CA LEU A 220 -4.20 -24.22 -16.71
C LEU A 220 -4.23 -23.87 -18.20
N ASP A 221 -5.39 -23.43 -18.67
CA ASP A 221 -5.52 -22.76 -19.95
C ASP A 221 -4.87 -21.38 -19.85
N ILE A 222 -4.02 -21.03 -20.82
CA ILE A 222 -3.40 -19.71 -20.91
C ILE A 222 -4.31 -18.81 -21.76
N ASN A 223 -4.87 -17.76 -21.16
CA ASN A 223 -5.75 -16.81 -21.86
C ASN A 223 -5.16 -15.39 -21.76
N PRO A 224 -4.19 -15.02 -22.62
CA PRO A 224 -3.70 -13.66 -22.70
C PRO A 224 -4.71 -12.77 -23.41
N ASN A 225 -4.91 -11.56 -22.89
CA ASN A 225 -5.53 -10.46 -23.60
C ASN A 225 -4.55 -9.26 -23.57
N GLN A 226 -4.84 -8.15 -24.25
CA GLN A 226 -3.91 -7.01 -24.31
C GLN A 226 -3.44 -6.51 -22.93
N ASN A 227 -4.35 -6.53 -21.94
CA ASN A 227 -4.16 -5.95 -20.61
C ASN A 227 -4.31 -6.97 -19.46
N THR A 228 -4.52 -8.25 -19.78
CA THR A 228 -4.72 -9.29 -18.77
C THR A 228 -3.99 -10.58 -19.15
N ILE A 229 -3.52 -11.33 -18.16
CA ILE A 229 -3.10 -12.72 -18.30
C ILE A 229 -3.93 -13.52 -17.31
N LEU A 230 -4.85 -14.35 -17.82
CA LEU A 230 -5.64 -15.27 -17.01
C LEU A 230 -5.19 -16.71 -17.28
N LEU A 231 -4.72 -17.38 -16.23
CA LEU A 231 -4.50 -18.82 -16.22
C LEU A 231 -5.66 -19.48 -15.47
N SER A 232 -6.43 -20.33 -16.13
CA SER A 232 -7.64 -20.93 -15.54
C SER A 232 -7.69 -22.43 -15.78
N GLY A 233 -7.97 -23.22 -14.75
CA GLY A 233 -8.13 -24.66 -14.94
C GLY A 233 -8.29 -25.45 -13.63
N VAL A 234 -7.63 -26.61 -13.54
CA VAL A 234 -7.86 -27.61 -12.49
C VAL A 234 -6.56 -28.01 -11.81
N THR A 235 -6.59 -28.09 -10.48
CA THR A 235 -5.50 -28.63 -9.64
C THR A 235 -5.95 -29.92 -8.97
N LEU A 236 -5.17 -31.00 -9.11
CA LEU A 236 -5.43 -32.33 -8.58
C LEU A 236 -4.41 -32.73 -7.50
N ALA A 237 -4.90 -33.37 -6.44
CA ALA A 237 -4.07 -34.10 -5.48
C ALA A 237 -4.50 -35.58 -5.49
N ASN A 238 -3.57 -36.52 -5.40
CA ASN A 238 -3.88 -37.93 -5.26
C ASN A 238 -4.25 -38.26 -3.81
N ASP A 239 -5.22 -39.16 -3.60
CA ASP A 239 -5.82 -39.45 -2.28
C ASP A 239 -4.88 -40.15 -1.27
N SER A 240 -3.66 -40.49 -1.68
CA SER A 240 -2.74 -41.32 -0.89
C SER A 240 -1.80 -40.54 0.03
N LEU A 241 -1.68 -39.22 -0.13
CA LEU A 241 -0.87 -38.34 0.72
C LEU A 241 -1.67 -37.09 1.10
N THR A 242 -1.46 -36.56 2.32
CA THR A 242 -2.11 -35.33 2.77
C THR A 242 -1.43 -34.09 2.18
N ASN A 243 -2.16 -33.39 1.33
CA ASN A 243 -1.75 -32.18 0.64
C ASN A 243 -2.52 -30.96 1.17
N TYR A 244 -2.05 -29.74 0.90
CA TYR A 244 -2.65 -28.48 1.37
C TYR A 244 -4.10 -28.32 0.89
N LEU A 245 -4.37 -28.78 -0.34
CA LEU A 245 -5.71 -28.91 -0.89
C LEU A 245 -6.68 -29.62 0.08
N ASN A 246 -6.22 -30.67 0.79
CA ASN A 246 -7.08 -31.45 1.67
C ASN A 246 -7.57 -30.67 2.91
N LEU A 247 -7.00 -29.50 3.24
CA LEU A 247 -7.51 -28.64 4.31
C LEU A 247 -8.96 -28.21 4.08
N PHE A 248 -9.34 -28.06 2.82
CA PHE A 248 -10.67 -27.60 2.40
C PHE A 248 -11.59 -28.76 1.97
N LYS A 249 -11.17 -30.03 2.09
CA LYS A 249 -11.97 -31.16 1.59
C LYS A 249 -13.28 -31.27 2.40
N GLY A 250 -14.42 -31.29 1.71
CA GLY A 250 -15.73 -31.30 2.36
C GLY A 250 -16.16 -29.95 2.97
N THR A 251 -15.40 -28.89 2.74
CA THR A 251 -15.83 -27.51 3.04
C THR A 251 -16.62 -26.94 1.86
N THR A 252 -17.42 -25.90 2.13
CA THR A 252 -18.17 -25.19 1.09
C THR A 252 -17.46 -23.87 0.77
N PRO A 253 -17.05 -23.61 -0.48
CA PRO A 253 -16.60 -22.29 -0.90
C PRO A 253 -17.67 -21.22 -0.63
N GLN A 254 -17.29 -20.03 -0.18
CA GLN A 254 -18.22 -18.92 0.03
C GLN A 254 -17.61 -17.58 -0.39
N GLN A 255 -18.39 -16.51 -0.29
CA GLN A 255 -17.93 -15.16 -0.55
C GLN A 255 -16.97 -14.69 0.54
N HIS A 256 -15.82 -14.15 0.12
CA HIS A 256 -14.84 -13.57 1.04
C HIS A 256 -15.23 -12.15 1.46
N THR A 257 -15.04 -11.84 2.73
CA THR A 257 -15.46 -10.57 3.34
C THR A 257 -14.33 -9.83 4.05
N SER A 258 -13.18 -10.48 4.28
CA SER A 258 -12.00 -9.88 4.93
C SER A 258 -11.55 -8.58 4.26
N PHE A 259 -11.76 -8.44 2.96
CA PHE A 259 -11.46 -7.23 2.17
C PHE A 259 -12.21 -5.98 2.65
N LYS A 260 -13.36 -6.13 3.34
CA LYS A 260 -14.14 -5.03 3.94
C LYS A 260 -13.50 -4.46 5.19
N TYR A 261 -12.57 -5.19 5.80
CA TYR A 261 -11.85 -4.73 7.00
C TYR A 261 -10.42 -4.29 6.69
N ALA A 262 -9.88 -4.67 5.53
CA ALA A 262 -8.58 -4.20 5.07
C ALA A 262 -8.65 -2.72 4.68
N PRO A 263 -7.77 -1.84 5.19
CA PRO A 263 -7.62 -0.48 4.67
C PRO A 263 -7.32 -0.44 3.17
N GLN A 264 -7.74 0.62 2.47
CA GLN A 264 -7.50 0.74 1.03
C GLN A 264 -6.02 0.79 0.63
N ASN A 265 -5.13 1.20 1.54
CA ASN A 265 -3.68 1.23 1.35
C ASN A 265 -3.00 -0.11 1.70
N SER A 266 -3.76 -1.17 1.98
CA SER A 266 -3.20 -2.52 2.14
C SER A 266 -2.49 -2.96 0.86
N SER A 267 -1.35 -3.64 0.99
CA SER A 267 -0.58 -4.14 -0.15
C SER A 267 -1.15 -5.45 -0.69
N SER A 268 -1.66 -6.31 0.19
CA SER A 268 -2.31 -7.56 -0.16
C SER A 268 -3.33 -8.00 0.89
N VAL A 269 -4.27 -8.83 0.44
CA VAL A 269 -5.20 -9.56 1.31
C VAL A 269 -5.27 -11.01 0.81
N LEU A 270 -5.05 -11.96 1.72
CA LEU A 270 -5.26 -13.39 1.50
C LEU A 270 -6.41 -13.85 2.40
N SER A 271 -7.41 -14.51 1.86
CA SER A 271 -8.55 -15.01 2.62
C SER A 271 -8.78 -16.49 2.35
N PHE A 272 -9.05 -17.23 3.43
CA PHE A 272 -9.41 -18.63 3.43
C PHE A 272 -10.83 -18.78 3.95
N ASN A 273 -11.70 -19.38 3.16
CA ASN A 273 -13.07 -19.70 3.56
C ASN A 273 -13.21 -21.22 3.65
N PHE A 274 -13.79 -21.68 4.75
CA PHE A 274 -14.08 -23.09 4.98
C PHE A 274 -15.53 -23.35 5.41
N GLY A 275 -16.31 -22.31 5.72
CA GLY A 275 -17.73 -22.40 6.11
C GLY A 275 -18.01 -23.13 7.44
N ASP A 276 -17.37 -24.26 7.68
CA ASP A 276 -17.46 -25.07 8.90
C ASP A 276 -16.06 -25.30 9.47
N TYR A 277 -15.78 -24.64 10.59
CA TYR A 277 -14.52 -24.78 11.31
C TYR A 277 -14.25 -26.21 11.79
N ALA A 278 -15.28 -26.99 12.18
CA ALA A 278 -15.07 -28.35 12.67
C ALA A 278 -14.51 -29.26 11.58
N THR A 279 -15.06 -29.14 10.36
CA THR A 279 -14.55 -29.84 9.17
C THR A 279 -13.11 -29.40 8.86
N PHE A 280 -12.83 -28.10 8.82
CA PHE A 280 -11.47 -27.58 8.64
C PHE A 280 -10.50 -28.10 9.71
N ALA A 281 -10.88 -28.06 10.99
CA ALA A 281 -10.04 -28.48 12.10
C ALA A 281 -9.71 -29.98 12.05
N ALA A 282 -10.67 -30.82 11.63
CA ALA A 282 -10.43 -32.24 11.40
C ALA A 282 -9.44 -32.47 10.24
N ASN A 283 -9.62 -31.74 9.12
CA ASN A 283 -8.70 -31.81 7.98
C ASN A 283 -7.29 -31.33 8.34
N LYS A 284 -7.19 -30.23 9.09
CA LYS A 284 -5.94 -29.68 9.62
C LYS A 284 -5.20 -30.70 10.47
N ASN A 285 -5.89 -31.35 11.41
CA ASN A 285 -5.28 -32.35 12.30
C ASN A 285 -4.74 -33.55 11.51
N ARG A 286 -5.47 -33.99 10.48
CA ARG A 286 -4.99 -35.01 9.53
C ARG A 286 -3.76 -34.53 8.74
N PHE A 287 -3.78 -33.30 8.23
CA PHE A 287 -2.67 -32.71 7.47
C PHE A 287 -1.39 -32.56 8.30
N LEU A 288 -1.53 -32.22 9.59
CA LEU A 288 -0.41 -32.08 10.53
C LEU A 288 0.03 -33.40 11.17
N ASP A 289 -0.69 -34.50 10.90
CA ASP A 289 -0.50 -35.81 11.54
C ASP A 289 -0.57 -35.73 13.08
N VAL A 290 -1.59 -35.02 13.59
CA VAL A 290 -1.81 -34.83 15.04
C VAL A 290 -3.19 -35.34 15.45
N ILE A 291 -3.25 -36.11 16.53
CA ILE A 291 -4.51 -36.57 17.13
C ILE A 291 -4.90 -35.57 18.23
N LYS A 292 -5.66 -34.54 17.88
CA LYS A 292 -6.21 -33.52 18.80
C LYS A 292 -7.71 -33.38 18.58
N THR A 293 -8.49 -33.23 19.66
CA THR A 293 -9.90 -32.85 19.53
C THR A 293 -9.99 -31.37 19.12
N PRO A 294 -10.79 -31.02 18.08
CA PRO A 294 -11.03 -29.63 17.72
C PRO A 294 -11.55 -28.83 18.91
N ASP A 295 -10.99 -27.64 19.11
CA ASP A 295 -11.49 -26.70 20.12
C ASP A 295 -12.80 -26.07 19.64
N THR A 296 -13.78 -25.97 20.54
CA THR A 296 -15.09 -25.40 20.25
C THR A 296 -15.11 -23.88 20.21
N ILE A 297 -14.07 -23.19 20.71
CA ILE A 297 -14.03 -21.71 20.76
C ILE A 297 -14.07 -21.05 19.38
N PHE A 298 -13.70 -21.77 18.32
CA PHE A 298 -13.66 -21.27 16.94
C PHE A 298 -14.74 -21.86 16.04
N ASN A 299 -15.70 -22.62 16.58
CA ASN A 299 -16.72 -23.31 15.78
C ASN A 299 -17.57 -22.39 14.90
N THR A 300 -17.64 -21.11 15.26
CA THR A 300 -18.42 -20.10 14.55
C THR A 300 -17.61 -19.28 13.56
N ILE A 301 -16.31 -19.57 13.42
CA ILE A 301 -15.47 -18.93 12.40
C ILE A 301 -15.73 -19.60 11.06
N GLU A 302 -15.90 -18.80 10.01
CA GLU A 302 -16.11 -19.29 8.63
C GLU A 302 -14.99 -18.87 7.69
N GLU A 303 -14.32 -17.76 8.02
CA GLU A 303 -13.29 -17.15 7.18
C GLU A 303 -12.10 -16.67 8.04
N VAL A 304 -10.89 -16.89 7.53
CA VAL A 304 -9.66 -16.32 8.06
C VAL A 304 -9.01 -15.46 6.98
N GLY A 305 -8.92 -14.16 7.24
CA GLY A 305 -8.24 -13.18 6.39
C GLY A 305 -6.89 -12.77 6.95
N LEU A 306 -5.91 -12.58 6.09
CA LEU A 306 -4.60 -12.03 6.38
C LEU A 306 -4.44 -10.73 5.59
N ILE A 307 -4.21 -9.63 6.29
CA ILE A 307 -4.08 -8.28 5.73
C ILE A 307 -2.63 -7.83 5.89
N ALA A 308 -2.01 -7.40 4.79
CA ALA A 308 -0.70 -6.76 4.80
C ALA A 308 -0.85 -5.23 4.66
N LEU A 309 -0.37 -4.49 5.66
CA LEU A 309 -0.34 -3.03 5.73
C LEU A 309 1.11 -2.55 5.74
N ASP A 310 1.71 -2.42 4.56
CA ASP A 310 3.16 -2.22 4.40
C ASP A 310 3.97 -3.30 5.17
N GLN A 311 4.59 -2.94 6.29
CA GLN A 311 5.37 -3.85 7.15
C GLN A 311 4.54 -4.45 8.31
N LYS A 312 3.32 -3.97 8.50
CA LYS A 312 2.41 -4.43 9.56
C LYS A 312 1.44 -5.49 9.01
N LYS A 313 0.92 -6.31 9.91
CA LYS A 313 0.05 -7.44 9.58
C LYS A 313 -1.14 -7.47 10.53
N ALA A 314 -2.30 -7.85 9.99
CA ALA A 314 -3.48 -8.14 10.79
C ALA A 314 -4.14 -9.44 10.32
N VAL A 315 -4.85 -10.10 11.23
CA VAL A 315 -5.68 -11.26 10.94
C VAL A 315 -7.12 -10.92 11.22
N VAL A 316 -8.02 -11.28 10.31
CA VAL A 316 -9.46 -11.18 10.46
C VAL A 316 -10.00 -12.58 10.65
N LEU A 317 -10.78 -12.81 11.71
CA LEU A 317 -11.63 -13.98 11.84
C LEU A 317 -13.07 -13.54 11.61
N ASN A 318 -13.67 -13.91 10.48
CA ASN A 318 -15.10 -13.65 10.27
C ASN A 318 -15.92 -14.74 10.94
N SER A 319 -17.03 -14.34 11.57
CA SER A 319 -17.88 -15.22 12.34
C SER A 319 -19.36 -14.87 12.18
N TYR A 320 -20.21 -15.90 12.13
CA TYR A 320 -21.66 -15.73 12.26
C TYR A 320 -22.13 -15.60 13.72
N GLY A 321 -21.22 -15.67 14.71
CA GLY A 321 -21.52 -15.46 16.12
C GLY A 321 -20.28 -15.64 17.00
N ALA A 322 -19.89 -14.62 17.76
CA ALA A 322 -18.59 -14.62 18.43
C ALA A 322 -18.62 -14.98 19.92
N ASP A 323 -19.76 -15.32 20.53
CA ASP A 323 -19.94 -15.35 21.99
C ASP A 323 -18.87 -16.15 22.75
N ASN A 324 -18.56 -17.37 22.30
CA ASN A 324 -17.54 -18.21 22.96
C ASN A 324 -16.13 -17.61 22.84
N LEU A 325 -15.80 -17.07 21.66
CA LEU A 325 -14.50 -16.43 21.43
C LEU A 325 -14.41 -15.11 22.20
N THR A 326 -15.49 -14.35 22.28
CA THR A 326 -15.60 -13.14 23.10
C THR A 326 -15.34 -13.46 24.57
N ALA A 327 -16.01 -14.48 25.11
CA ALA A 327 -15.79 -14.93 26.48
C ALA A 327 -14.31 -15.31 26.72
N TYR A 328 -13.72 -16.09 25.82
CA TYR A 328 -12.32 -16.46 25.88
C TYR A 328 -11.38 -15.24 25.88
N ILE A 329 -11.62 -14.27 24.99
CA ILE A 329 -10.82 -13.04 24.90
C ILE A 329 -10.92 -12.22 26.19
N LEU A 330 -12.12 -12.07 26.74
CA LEU A 330 -12.34 -11.33 27.98
C LEU A 330 -11.71 -12.02 29.19
N GLU A 331 -11.74 -13.36 29.25
CA GLU A 331 -11.05 -14.13 30.29
C GLU A 331 -9.52 -13.99 30.22
N ASN A 332 -8.96 -13.79 29.02
CA ASN A 332 -7.52 -13.65 28.78
C ASN A 332 -7.07 -12.19 28.59
N GLN A 333 -7.95 -11.22 28.89
CA GLN A 333 -7.66 -9.80 28.80
C GLN A 333 -6.62 -9.39 29.84
N VAL A 334 -5.64 -8.59 29.41
CA VAL A 334 -4.66 -7.91 30.27
C VAL A 334 -5.07 -6.46 30.51
N ALA A 335 -5.47 -5.78 29.44
CA ALA A 335 -5.87 -4.37 29.43
C ALA A 335 -6.83 -4.13 28.26
N ASN A 336 -7.56 -3.02 28.29
CA ASN A 336 -8.32 -2.55 27.14
C ASN A 336 -8.19 -1.02 26.99
N GLU A 337 -8.52 -0.54 25.80
CA GLU A 337 -8.68 0.88 25.52
C GLU A 337 -9.81 1.10 24.51
N ALA A 338 -10.57 2.17 24.72
CA ALA A 338 -11.58 2.62 23.78
C ALA A 338 -10.93 3.46 22.67
N TYR A 339 -11.26 3.17 21.41
CA TYR A 339 -10.82 3.92 20.26
C TYR A 339 -11.94 4.07 19.23
N GLN A 340 -12.33 5.32 18.94
CA GLN A 340 -13.36 5.69 17.96
C GLN A 340 -14.71 4.94 18.08
N GLY A 341 -15.07 4.47 19.28
CA GLY A 341 -16.31 3.74 19.56
C GLY A 341 -16.16 2.21 19.53
N LYS A 342 -14.93 1.68 19.43
CA LYS A 342 -14.61 0.26 19.52
C LYS A 342 -13.62 0.03 20.67
N GLU A 343 -13.67 -1.17 21.27
CA GLU A 343 -12.73 -1.57 22.32
C GLU A 343 -11.59 -2.41 21.72
N ILE A 344 -10.35 -2.03 22.03
CA ILE A 344 -9.15 -2.78 21.68
C ILE A 344 -8.64 -3.46 22.96
N TYR A 345 -8.59 -4.79 22.94
CA TYR A 345 -8.17 -5.61 24.06
C TYR A 345 -6.74 -6.08 23.86
N GLN A 346 -5.89 -5.90 24.87
CA GLN A 346 -4.62 -6.59 24.98
C GLN A 346 -4.85 -7.96 25.60
N ILE A 347 -4.33 -9.03 24.99
CA ILE A 347 -4.57 -10.41 25.43
C ILE A 347 -3.28 -11.16 25.74
N ASN A 348 -3.32 -12.06 26.72
CA ASN A 348 -2.19 -12.94 27.06
C ASN A 348 -2.25 -14.27 26.29
N ALA A 349 -2.48 -14.20 24.97
CA ALA A 349 -2.68 -15.38 24.11
C ALA A 349 -1.98 -15.19 22.73
N LYS A 350 -0.69 -14.80 22.76
CA LYS A 350 0.05 -14.31 21.58
C LYS A 350 0.05 -15.25 20.37
N ASN A 351 -0.02 -16.55 20.60
CA ASN A 351 0.08 -17.59 19.57
C ASN A 351 -1.26 -18.25 19.23
N ILE A 352 -2.38 -17.78 19.78
CA ILE A 352 -3.69 -18.44 19.62
C ILE A 352 -4.05 -18.69 18.15
N LEU A 353 -3.78 -17.72 17.28
CA LEU A 353 -4.09 -17.87 15.86
C LEU A 353 -3.19 -18.92 15.18
N VAL A 354 -1.89 -18.91 15.49
CA VAL A 354 -0.96 -19.88 14.91
C VAL A 354 -1.28 -21.30 15.38
N GLU A 355 -1.60 -21.48 16.66
CA GLU A 355 -1.93 -22.81 17.23
C GLU A 355 -3.21 -23.40 16.62
N HIS A 356 -4.20 -22.56 16.34
CA HIS A 356 -5.51 -23.02 15.86
C HIS A 356 -5.64 -23.04 14.34
N PHE A 357 -4.93 -22.17 13.60
CA PHE A 357 -5.08 -22.01 12.16
C PHE A 357 -3.84 -22.38 11.33
N LYS A 358 -2.74 -22.87 11.91
CA LYS A 358 -1.63 -23.45 11.12
C LYS A 358 -2.13 -24.60 10.24
N PRO A 359 -1.76 -24.70 8.95
CA PRO A 359 -0.76 -23.89 8.25
C PRO A 359 -1.26 -22.57 7.64
N LEU A 360 -2.57 -22.29 7.64
CA LEU A 360 -3.15 -21.09 7.02
C LEU A 360 -2.58 -19.79 7.62
N VAL A 361 -2.42 -19.76 8.96
CA VAL A 361 -1.81 -18.63 9.68
C VAL A 361 -0.46 -19.04 10.23
N SER A 362 0.59 -18.35 9.78
CA SER A 362 1.96 -18.55 10.25
C SER A 362 2.68 -17.20 10.37
N ASN A 363 3.65 -17.11 11.27
CA ASN A 363 4.50 -15.91 11.45
C ASN A 363 3.71 -14.62 11.74
N VAL A 364 2.64 -14.72 12.56
CA VAL A 364 1.86 -13.59 13.05
C VAL A 364 1.80 -13.63 14.58
N GLU A 365 1.92 -12.46 15.20
CA GLU A 365 1.69 -12.27 16.63
C GLU A 365 0.30 -11.64 16.85
N SER A 366 -0.43 -12.12 17.86
CA SER A 366 -1.80 -11.70 18.17
C SER A 366 -1.88 -11.12 19.58
N ASN A 367 -1.21 -9.99 19.81
CA ASN A 367 -1.15 -9.36 21.14
C ASN A 367 -2.40 -8.53 21.46
N TYR A 368 -3.06 -8.02 20.42
CA TYR A 368 -4.24 -7.18 20.52
C TYR A 368 -5.38 -7.72 19.66
N VAL A 369 -6.62 -7.53 20.11
CA VAL A 369 -7.83 -7.90 19.39
C VAL A 369 -8.91 -6.81 19.50
N CYS A 370 -9.67 -6.60 18.43
CA CYS A 370 -10.83 -5.73 18.39
C CYS A 370 -12.04 -6.47 17.82
N PHE A 371 -13.20 -6.30 18.45
CA PHE A 371 -14.46 -6.82 17.93
C PHE A 371 -15.10 -5.82 16.96
N MET A 372 -15.39 -6.30 15.77
CA MET A 372 -16.18 -5.65 14.74
C MET A 372 -17.45 -6.49 14.53
N ASP A 373 -18.51 -5.89 14.00
CA ASP A 373 -19.88 -6.45 14.04
C ASP A 373 -19.96 -7.97 13.81
N ASN A 374 -19.33 -8.47 12.73
CA ASN A 374 -19.22 -9.92 12.44
C ASN A 374 -17.77 -10.42 12.33
N ALA A 375 -16.79 -9.75 12.94
CA ALA A 375 -15.39 -10.15 12.82
C ALA A 375 -14.55 -9.81 14.03
N LEU A 376 -13.50 -10.60 14.28
CA LEU A 376 -12.46 -10.27 15.23
C LEU A 376 -11.18 -9.93 14.48
N LEU A 377 -10.62 -8.76 14.77
CA LEU A 377 -9.39 -8.27 14.18
C LEU A 377 -8.25 -8.43 15.17
N PHE A 378 -7.20 -9.15 14.79
CA PHE A 378 -6.00 -9.34 15.60
C PHE A 378 -4.79 -8.67 14.99
N ALA A 379 -3.93 -8.10 15.83
CA ALA A 379 -2.64 -7.57 15.40
C ALA A 379 -1.58 -7.68 16.50
N LYS A 380 -0.33 -7.46 16.09
CA LYS A 380 0.82 -7.39 17.00
C LYS A 380 0.79 -6.12 17.87
N ASP A 381 0.31 -5.01 17.32
CA ASP A 381 0.26 -3.69 17.95
C ASP A 381 -1.12 -3.05 17.80
N LYS A 382 -1.53 -2.29 18.82
CA LYS A 382 -2.80 -1.56 18.85
C LYS A 382 -2.92 -0.53 17.73
N GLU A 383 -1.82 0.09 17.29
CA GLU A 383 -1.82 1.06 16.18
C GLU A 383 -2.30 0.48 14.86
N THR A 384 -1.98 -0.80 14.60
CA THR A 384 -2.49 -1.51 13.42
C THR A 384 -4.02 -1.61 13.49
N LEU A 385 -4.58 -1.95 14.65
CA LEU A 385 -6.03 -2.01 14.85
C LEU A 385 -6.68 -0.62 14.79
N LYS A 386 -6.08 0.40 15.41
CA LYS A 386 -6.54 1.81 15.32
C LYS A 386 -6.60 2.28 13.86
N THR A 387 -5.58 1.95 13.06
CA THR A 387 -5.54 2.26 11.62
C THR A 387 -6.65 1.53 10.85
N ILE A 388 -6.90 0.26 11.16
CA ILE A 388 -8.00 -0.50 10.54
C ILE A 388 -9.36 0.09 10.93
N ILE A 389 -9.62 0.33 12.21
CA ILE A 389 -10.88 0.91 12.72
C ILE A 389 -11.14 2.26 12.05
N ALA A 390 -10.14 3.13 11.96
CA ALA A 390 -10.27 4.45 11.33
C ALA A 390 -10.65 4.34 9.85
N ASN A 391 -10.01 3.44 9.08
CA ASN A 391 -10.35 3.24 7.67
C ASN A 391 -11.72 2.59 7.46
N VAL A 392 -12.12 1.62 8.30
CA VAL A 392 -13.46 1.03 8.25
C VAL A 392 -14.53 2.08 8.53
N LYS A 393 -14.32 2.94 9.53
CA LYS A 393 -15.26 4.03 9.88
C LYS A 393 -15.37 5.09 8.77
N LEU A 394 -14.28 5.37 8.06
CA LEU A 394 -14.26 6.25 6.88
C LEU A 394 -14.82 5.60 5.61
N GLY A 395 -15.04 4.29 5.61
CA GLY A 395 -15.43 3.54 4.40
C GLY A 395 -14.32 3.40 3.36
N THR A 396 -13.05 3.61 3.75
CA THR A 396 -11.87 3.52 2.87
C THR A 396 -11.18 2.17 2.98
N THR A 397 -11.87 1.14 2.49
CA THR A 397 -11.51 -0.27 2.63
C THR A 397 -11.08 -0.88 1.29
N PHE A 398 -10.37 -2.01 1.32
CA PHE A 398 -9.72 -2.62 0.16
C PHE A 398 -10.71 -3.07 -0.91
N ASP A 399 -11.91 -3.50 -0.51
CA ASP A 399 -13.01 -3.83 -1.44
C ASP A 399 -13.47 -2.66 -2.31
N LYS A 400 -13.12 -1.41 -1.95
CA LYS A 400 -13.41 -0.22 -2.74
C LYS A 400 -12.33 0.10 -3.79
N THR A 401 -11.15 -0.51 -3.66
CA THR A 401 -9.99 -0.25 -4.53
C THR A 401 -10.20 -0.73 -5.96
N ILE A 402 -9.49 -0.12 -6.91
CA ILE A 402 -9.49 -0.58 -8.30
C ILE A 402 -8.76 -1.92 -8.44
N THR A 403 -7.76 -2.14 -7.59
CA THR A 403 -7.06 -3.41 -7.46
C THR A 403 -8.04 -4.55 -7.20
N TYR A 404 -8.95 -4.39 -6.23
CA TYR A 404 -9.96 -5.42 -5.94
C TYR A 404 -11.03 -5.54 -7.04
N LYS A 405 -11.55 -4.40 -7.54
CA LYS A 405 -12.62 -4.41 -8.56
C LYS A 405 -12.16 -5.00 -9.90
N SER A 406 -10.92 -4.72 -10.32
CA SER A 406 -10.36 -5.19 -11.61
C SER A 406 -10.17 -6.71 -11.67
N VAL A 407 -10.00 -7.37 -10.52
CA VAL A 407 -9.89 -8.83 -10.45
C VAL A 407 -11.26 -9.50 -10.28
N GLN A 408 -12.20 -8.86 -9.58
CA GLN A 408 -13.51 -9.43 -9.30
C GLN A 408 -14.34 -9.70 -10.58
N SER A 409 -14.15 -8.90 -11.63
CA SER A 409 -14.86 -9.08 -12.92
C SER A 409 -14.47 -10.34 -13.69
N ASN A 410 -13.32 -10.93 -13.37
CA ASN A 410 -12.75 -12.08 -14.09
C ASN A 410 -12.78 -13.39 -13.28
N LEU A 411 -13.22 -13.33 -12.02
CA LEU A 411 -13.11 -14.44 -11.06
C LEU A 411 -14.48 -14.80 -10.48
N ALA A 412 -14.59 -16.00 -9.91
CA ALA A 412 -15.82 -16.44 -9.27
C ALA A 412 -16.12 -15.61 -8.01
N SER A 413 -17.40 -15.48 -7.65
CA SER A 413 -17.81 -14.75 -6.44
C SER A 413 -17.55 -15.52 -5.15
N GLU A 414 -17.40 -16.85 -5.23
CA GLU A 414 -17.21 -17.76 -4.09
C GLU A 414 -15.97 -18.61 -4.32
N SER A 415 -15.15 -18.75 -3.28
CA SER A 415 -13.92 -19.56 -3.32
C SER A 415 -13.52 -20.04 -1.93
N SER A 416 -12.64 -21.04 -1.89
CA SER A 416 -12.03 -21.53 -0.64
C SER A 416 -10.80 -20.73 -0.28
N ILE A 417 -10.03 -20.29 -1.28
CA ILE A 417 -8.85 -19.46 -1.11
C ILE A 417 -8.92 -18.32 -2.11
N PHE A 418 -8.72 -17.09 -1.65
CA PHE A 418 -8.65 -15.93 -2.52
C PHE A 418 -7.55 -14.96 -2.07
N PHE A 419 -6.65 -14.67 -2.99
CA PHE A 419 -5.54 -13.74 -2.82
C PHE A 419 -5.69 -12.59 -3.79
N VAL A 420 -5.49 -11.37 -3.31
CA VAL A 420 -5.40 -10.17 -4.15
C VAL A 420 -4.27 -9.29 -3.64
N ALA A 421 -3.46 -8.76 -4.56
CA ALA A 421 -2.34 -7.87 -4.26
C ALA A 421 -2.16 -6.80 -5.33
N ASN A 422 -1.59 -5.66 -4.92
CA ASN A 422 -0.96 -4.71 -5.83
C ASN A 422 0.54 -5.03 -5.99
N GLN A 423 1.28 -4.22 -6.75
CA GLN A 423 2.72 -4.40 -6.96
C GLN A 423 3.51 -4.56 -5.64
N LYS A 424 3.25 -3.72 -4.62
CA LYS A 424 3.93 -3.85 -3.31
C LYS A 424 3.60 -5.17 -2.61
N GLY A 425 2.37 -5.65 -2.77
CA GLY A 425 1.93 -6.91 -2.20
C GLY A 425 2.58 -8.11 -2.88
N ILE A 426 2.94 -8.00 -4.16
CA ILE A 426 3.71 -9.04 -4.87
C ILE A 426 5.21 -8.91 -4.61
N SER A 427 5.78 -7.71 -4.46
CA SER A 427 7.20 -7.60 -4.11
C SER A 427 7.48 -8.02 -2.67
N ASN A 428 6.50 -7.91 -1.77
CA ASN A 428 6.57 -8.40 -0.40
C ASN A 428 5.35 -9.27 -0.04
N PRO A 429 5.28 -10.50 -0.57
CA PRO A 429 4.10 -11.36 -0.54
C PRO A 429 3.96 -12.04 0.82
N PHE A 430 3.43 -11.32 1.79
CA PHE A 430 2.89 -11.97 2.97
C PHE A 430 1.53 -12.62 2.64
N PRO A 431 1.32 -13.93 2.92
CA PRO A 431 2.24 -14.95 3.44
C PRO A 431 2.91 -15.87 2.40
N LEU A 432 2.70 -15.66 1.09
CA LEU A 432 3.13 -16.60 0.04
C LEU A 432 4.67 -16.76 -0.07
N GLY A 433 5.46 -15.71 0.22
CA GLY A 433 6.94 -15.72 0.24
C GLY A 433 7.61 -15.93 -1.13
N PHE A 434 7.84 -14.84 -1.88
CA PHE A 434 8.58 -14.83 -3.15
C PHE A 434 10.05 -14.47 -2.93
N THR A 435 10.94 -14.89 -3.84
CA THR A 435 12.38 -14.62 -3.75
C THR A 435 12.70 -13.13 -3.84
N ASP A 436 13.76 -12.71 -3.15
CA ASP A 436 14.37 -11.38 -3.32
C ASP A 436 14.61 -11.02 -4.80
N THR A 437 15.01 -12.00 -5.63
CA THR A 437 15.23 -11.79 -7.07
C THR A 437 13.93 -11.43 -7.79
N PHE A 438 12.86 -12.19 -7.56
CA PHE A 438 11.55 -11.92 -8.18
C PHE A 438 10.94 -10.62 -7.64
N ALA A 439 11.05 -10.38 -6.33
CA ALA A 439 10.61 -9.15 -5.70
C ALA A 439 11.26 -7.93 -6.36
N LYS A 440 12.57 -7.99 -6.59
CA LYS A 440 13.32 -6.93 -7.25
C LYS A 440 12.91 -6.71 -8.71
N ASP A 441 12.76 -7.79 -9.49
CA ASP A 441 12.28 -7.69 -10.87
C ASP A 441 10.90 -7.00 -10.92
N VAL A 442 10.00 -7.31 -9.99
CA VAL A 442 8.68 -6.68 -9.89
C VAL A 442 8.75 -5.22 -9.42
N GLU A 443 9.71 -4.85 -8.55
CA GLU A 443 9.92 -3.47 -8.11
C GLU A 443 10.48 -2.56 -9.21
N ASP A 444 11.31 -3.11 -10.10
CA ASP A 444 11.92 -2.38 -11.21
C ASP A 444 10.94 -2.12 -12.37
N ILE A 445 9.81 -2.84 -12.44
CA ILE A 445 8.75 -2.67 -13.44
C ILE A 445 7.63 -1.74 -12.93
N ASP A 446 7.04 -0.91 -13.78
CA ASP A 446 5.84 -0.13 -13.42
C ASP A 446 4.55 -0.97 -13.49
N PHE A 447 4.23 -1.61 -12.37
CA PHE A 447 2.97 -2.32 -12.15
C PHE A 447 2.00 -1.53 -11.24
N SER A 448 2.15 -0.20 -11.16
CA SER A 448 1.31 0.65 -10.31
C SER A 448 -0.18 0.57 -10.64
N GLU A 449 -0.53 0.30 -11.90
CA GLU A 449 -1.91 0.13 -12.39
C GLU A 449 -2.37 -1.35 -12.40
N HIS A 450 -1.56 -2.30 -11.93
CA HIS A 450 -1.86 -3.74 -12.06
C HIS A 450 -2.29 -4.38 -10.74
N ALA A 451 -3.20 -5.34 -10.87
CA ALA A 451 -3.67 -6.20 -9.80
C ALA A 451 -3.26 -7.65 -10.08
N PHE A 452 -2.86 -8.34 -9.03
CA PHE A 452 -2.47 -9.73 -9.05
C PHE A 452 -3.44 -10.51 -8.17
N ALA A 453 -3.98 -11.62 -8.67
CA ALA A 453 -4.92 -12.43 -7.93
C ALA A 453 -4.72 -13.92 -8.15
N GLY A 454 -5.03 -14.68 -7.11
CA GLY A 454 -5.10 -16.15 -7.14
C GLY A 454 -6.38 -16.61 -6.47
N GLN A 455 -7.13 -17.49 -7.12
CA GLN A 455 -8.38 -18.04 -6.61
C GLN A 455 -8.37 -19.56 -6.73
N TRP A 456 -8.75 -20.23 -5.65
CA TRP A 456 -8.95 -21.67 -5.60
C TRP A 456 -10.34 -21.99 -5.05
N VAL A 457 -11.14 -22.70 -5.84
CA VAL A 457 -12.50 -23.13 -5.49
C VAL A 457 -12.48 -24.63 -5.29
N MET A 458 -12.71 -25.08 -4.06
CA MET A 458 -12.80 -26.50 -3.77
C MET A 458 -14.09 -27.12 -4.30
N ASP A 459 -13.94 -28.18 -5.09
CA ASP A 459 -15.00 -29.13 -5.43
C ASP A 459 -14.76 -30.43 -4.63
N THR A 460 -15.20 -31.58 -5.12
CA THR A 460 -15.21 -32.83 -4.37
C THR A 460 -13.78 -33.34 -4.08
N ASP A 461 -12.96 -33.44 -5.13
CA ASP A 461 -11.59 -33.99 -5.05
C ASP A 461 -10.54 -33.13 -5.79
N PHE A 462 -10.91 -31.94 -6.25
CA PHE A 462 -10.04 -31.06 -7.01
C PHE A 462 -10.37 -29.57 -6.77
N LEU A 463 -9.42 -28.69 -7.10
CA LEU A 463 -9.64 -27.24 -7.06
C LEU A 463 -9.81 -26.70 -8.48
N HIS A 464 -10.84 -25.91 -8.74
CA HIS A 464 -10.77 -24.95 -9.84
C HIS A 464 -9.78 -23.86 -9.45
N THR A 465 -8.83 -23.56 -10.34
CA THR A 465 -7.72 -22.63 -10.07
C THR A 465 -7.73 -21.51 -11.10
N ASN A 466 -7.69 -20.27 -10.63
CA ASN A 466 -7.54 -19.09 -11.47
C ASN A 466 -6.37 -18.24 -10.96
N LEU A 467 -5.41 -17.93 -11.82
CA LEU A 467 -4.32 -16.99 -11.56
C LEU A 467 -4.45 -15.84 -12.55
N LEU A 468 -4.45 -14.60 -12.05
CA LEU A 468 -4.77 -13.43 -12.85
C LEU A 468 -3.76 -12.31 -12.59
N ILE A 469 -3.24 -11.75 -13.68
CA ILE A 469 -2.64 -10.41 -13.68
C ILE A 469 -3.54 -9.55 -14.56
N SER A 470 -4.04 -8.45 -14.01
CA SER A 470 -4.98 -7.55 -14.70
C SER A 470 -4.53 -6.11 -14.55
N LYS A 471 -4.39 -5.41 -15.68
CA LYS A 471 -4.22 -3.97 -15.67
C LYS A 471 -5.58 -3.31 -15.42
N SER A 472 -5.64 -2.45 -14.41
CA SER A 472 -6.83 -1.68 -14.09
C SER A 472 -7.16 -0.72 -15.23
N GLU A 473 -8.41 -0.74 -15.71
CA GLU A 473 -8.89 0.33 -16.59
C GLU A 473 -8.97 1.63 -15.79
N LYS A 474 -8.67 2.78 -16.40
CA LYS A 474 -8.76 4.09 -15.75
C LYS A 474 -10.21 4.50 -15.55
N GLU A 475 -10.92 3.84 -14.63
CA GLU A 475 -12.14 4.40 -14.08
C GLU A 475 -11.77 5.56 -13.17
N THR A 476 -12.47 6.69 -13.33
CA THR A 476 -12.41 7.78 -12.35
C THR A 476 -12.96 7.27 -11.03
N MET A 477 -12.07 6.87 -10.13
CA MET A 477 -12.46 6.39 -8.81
C MET A 477 -13.12 7.49 -8.00
N ASP A 478 -13.93 7.06 -7.04
CA ASP A 478 -14.47 7.93 -6.00
C ASP A 478 -13.34 8.26 -5.00
N LEU A 479 -12.42 9.12 -5.42
CA LEU A 479 -11.19 9.48 -4.70
C LEU A 479 -11.55 10.22 -3.39
N GLY A 480 -10.93 9.83 -2.28
CA GLY A 480 -11.35 10.17 -0.92
C GLY A 480 -10.17 10.31 0.06
N VAL A 481 -10.45 10.34 1.36
CA VAL A 481 -9.42 10.50 2.40
C VAL A 481 -9.19 9.19 3.13
N ASN A 482 -7.96 8.69 3.20
CA ASN A 482 -7.61 7.48 3.95
C ASN A 482 -6.65 7.74 5.09
N THR A 483 -6.74 6.91 6.12
CA THR A 483 -5.78 6.94 7.25
C THR A 483 -4.54 6.15 6.86
N LEU A 484 -3.37 6.79 6.90
CA LEU A 484 -2.08 6.14 6.64
C LEU A 484 -1.60 5.37 7.87
N PHE A 485 -1.55 6.04 9.02
CA PHE A 485 -1.17 5.46 10.30
C PHE A 485 -1.66 6.31 11.47
N THR A 486 -1.75 5.65 12.62
CA THR A 486 -1.83 6.27 13.95
C THR A 486 -0.53 5.99 14.71
N LEU A 487 -0.15 6.90 15.61
CA LEU A 487 1.01 6.72 16.48
C LEU A 487 0.73 7.33 17.85
N GLU A 488 0.73 6.50 18.88
CA GLU A 488 0.74 6.90 20.27
C GLU A 488 2.15 7.20 20.78
N LEU A 489 2.27 8.24 21.60
CA LEU A 489 3.48 8.70 22.28
C LEU A 489 3.40 8.37 23.77
N ASP A 490 4.54 8.51 24.45
CA ASP A 490 4.67 8.18 25.88
C ASP A 490 3.77 9.04 26.78
N SER A 491 3.48 10.27 26.37
CA SER A 491 2.72 11.28 27.13
C SER A 491 1.88 12.16 26.20
N ASP A 492 0.92 12.88 26.78
CA ASP A 492 0.01 13.78 26.03
C ASP A 492 0.77 14.80 25.20
N LEU A 493 0.19 15.18 24.06
CA LEU A 493 0.77 16.19 23.17
C LEU A 493 0.67 17.59 23.79
N ALA A 494 1.81 18.28 23.90
CA ALA A 494 1.88 19.69 24.28
C ALA A 494 1.78 20.64 23.08
N THR A 495 2.19 20.17 21.90
CA THR A 495 2.13 20.94 20.65
C THR A 495 1.30 20.22 19.60
N ASN A 496 0.68 20.96 18.67
CA ASN A 496 0.12 20.35 17.47
C ASN A 496 1.25 19.73 16.62
N PRO A 497 1.01 18.59 15.95
CA PRO A 497 1.99 18.03 15.03
C PRO A 497 2.24 18.98 13.86
N GLN A 498 3.50 19.07 13.44
CA GLN A 498 3.95 19.98 12.39
C GLN A 498 4.82 19.23 11.37
N PHE A 499 4.60 19.45 10.08
CA PHE A 499 5.51 18.92 9.06
C PHE A 499 6.80 19.74 8.96
N VAL A 500 7.92 19.02 8.81
CA VAL A 500 9.26 19.60 8.62
C VAL A 500 9.99 18.88 7.48
N LYS A 501 10.58 19.64 6.55
CA LYS A 501 11.23 19.10 5.36
C LYS A 501 12.53 18.38 5.71
N ASN A 502 12.67 17.15 5.24
CA ASN A 502 13.93 16.44 5.18
C ASN A 502 14.70 16.88 3.93
N HIS A 503 15.73 17.69 4.13
CA HIS A 503 16.55 18.23 3.04
C HIS A 503 17.41 17.18 2.30
N ARG A 504 17.50 15.94 2.82
CA ARG A 504 18.32 14.88 2.19
C ARG A 504 17.60 14.18 1.04
N ASN A 505 16.28 14.04 1.12
CA ASN A 505 15.45 13.32 0.16
C ASN A 505 14.21 14.09 -0.30
N ASN A 506 14.02 15.33 0.17
CA ASN A 506 12.88 16.21 -0.11
C ASN A 506 11.51 15.73 0.39
N THR A 507 11.43 14.62 1.15
CA THR A 507 10.21 14.24 1.87
C THR A 507 10.05 15.09 3.13
N PHE A 508 8.92 14.94 3.82
CA PHE A 508 8.65 15.63 5.07
C PHE A 508 8.47 14.65 6.23
N GLU A 509 8.83 15.10 7.41
CA GLU A 509 8.76 14.37 8.68
C GLU A 509 7.82 15.12 9.61
N ILE A 510 7.30 14.47 10.64
CA ILE A 510 6.37 15.07 11.61
C ILE A 510 7.14 15.39 12.88
N LEU A 511 7.03 16.62 13.35
CA LEU A 511 7.63 17.11 14.59
C LEU A 511 6.52 17.40 15.61
N VAL A 512 6.68 16.91 16.84
CA VAL A 512 5.71 17.12 17.92
C VAL A 512 6.39 17.01 19.28
N GLN A 513 5.95 17.81 20.26
CA GLN A 513 6.41 17.75 21.65
C GLN A 513 5.29 17.24 22.57
N ASP A 514 5.66 16.42 23.55
CA ASP A 514 4.76 16.00 24.65
C ASP A 514 4.79 16.96 25.86
N ILE A 515 3.88 16.73 26.81
CA ILE A 515 3.77 17.49 28.07
C ILE A 515 5.00 17.34 28.98
N ASP A 516 5.75 16.25 28.84
CA ASP A 516 7.02 16.02 29.54
C ASP A 516 8.21 16.67 28.81
N HIS A 517 7.93 17.48 27.79
CA HIS A 517 8.87 18.27 27.02
C HIS A 517 9.82 17.46 26.12
N ASN A 518 9.49 16.21 25.84
CA ASN A 518 10.18 15.44 24.81
C ASN A 518 9.73 15.88 23.43
N LEU A 519 10.69 16.26 22.59
CA LEU A 519 10.49 16.53 21.18
C LEU A 519 10.73 15.25 20.37
N TYR A 520 9.76 14.86 19.55
CA TYR A 520 9.81 13.70 18.67
C TYR A 520 9.91 14.14 17.21
N LEU A 521 10.75 13.45 16.45
CA LEU A 521 10.74 13.50 14.99
C LEU A 521 10.29 12.14 14.45
N ILE A 522 9.25 12.14 13.62
CA ILE A 522 8.55 10.95 13.15
C ILE A 522 8.62 10.90 11.62
N SER A 523 8.93 9.73 11.08
CA SER A 523 9.03 9.49 9.64
C SER A 523 7.66 9.50 8.94
N PRO A 524 7.63 9.66 7.59
CA PRO A 524 6.42 9.47 6.78
C PRO A 524 5.65 8.16 7.00
N LYS A 525 6.32 7.13 7.55
CA LYS A 525 5.76 5.80 7.81
C LYS A 525 5.32 5.59 9.28
N GLY A 526 5.26 6.65 10.08
CA GLY A 526 4.86 6.59 11.49
C GLY A 526 5.90 6.02 12.46
N LYS A 527 7.16 5.84 12.02
CA LYS A 527 8.25 5.44 12.91
C LYS A 527 8.91 6.66 13.57
N VAL A 528 9.07 6.65 14.89
CA VAL A 528 9.89 7.64 15.63
C VAL A 528 11.35 7.50 15.21
N ILE A 529 11.93 8.58 14.68
CA ILE A 529 13.33 8.66 14.23
C ILE A 529 14.23 8.96 15.43
N TRP A 530 13.87 9.94 16.25
CA TRP A 530 14.53 10.27 17.50
C TRP A 530 13.58 10.97 18.48
N LYS A 531 13.97 10.94 19.75
CA LYS A 531 13.32 11.62 20.89
C LYS A 531 14.38 12.48 21.60
N LYS A 532 14.08 13.74 21.90
CA LYS A 532 14.98 14.68 22.58
C LYS A 532 14.25 15.39 23.74
N GLN A 533 14.74 15.20 24.96
CA GLN A 533 14.28 15.96 26.12
C GLN A 533 14.67 17.44 25.96
N LEU A 534 13.71 18.35 26.13
CA LEU A 534 13.92 19.80 26.23
C LEU A 534 13.69 20.27 27.68
N ASP A 535 14.23 21.44 28.03
CA ASP A 535 14.11 22.02 29.37
C ASP A 535 12.73 22.69 29.62
N GLY A 536 11.87 22.74 28.60
CA GLY A 536 10.56 23.38 28.69
C GLY A 536 9.71 23.25 27.43
N PRO A 537 8.44 23.71 27.48
CA PRO A 537 7.53 23.65 26.34
C PRO A 537 7.96 24.62 25.25
N ILE A 538 7.86 24.18 24.00
CA ILE A 538 8.06 25.01 22.81
C ILE A 538 7.00 26.11 22.76
N ARG A 539 7.43 27.33 22.40
CA ARG A 539 6.56 28.49 22.20
C ARG A 539 6.32 28.70 20.71
N GLY A 540 5.09 28.47 20.27
CA GLY A 540 4.67 28.65 18.87
C GLY A 540 5.12 27.52 17.96
N SER A 541 5.22 27.80 16.66
CA SER A 541 5.68 26.83 15.65
C SER A 541 7.21 26.78 15.55
N VAL A 542 7.73 25.63 15.11
CA VAL A 542 9.16 25.46 14.86
C VAL A 542 9.49 25.95 13.45
N HIS A 543 10.49 26.81 13.31
CA HIS A 543 10.91 27.32 12.01
C HIS A 543 12.01 26.45 11.40
N GLN A 544 11.95 26.20 10.09
CA GLN A 544 13.06 25.62 9.36
C GLN A 544 13.95 26.72 8.73
N VAL A 545 15.24 26.68 9.02
CA VAL A 545 16.24 27.65 8.54
C VAL A 545 17.46 26.93 7.96
N ASP A 546 18.16 27.57 7.02
CA ASP A 546 19.44 27.10 6.48
C ASP A 546 20.54 28.11 6.83
N ILE A 547 20.98 28.09 8.09
CA ILE A 547 21.87 29.11 8.64
C ILE A 547 23.24 29.15 7.93
N TYR A 548 23.63 28.01 7.34
CA TYR A 548 24.88 27.81 6.62
C TYR A 548 24.77 28.06 5.11
N LYS A 549 23.58 28.37 4.60
CA LYS A 549 23.30 28.59 3.18
C LYS A 549 23.75 27.44 2.27
N ASN A 550 23.67 26.21 2.75
CA ASN A 550 24.13 25.01 2.04
C ASN A 550 23.00 24.02 1.70
N GLY A 551 21.75 24.42 1.91
CA GLY A 551 20.57 23.59 1.69
C GLY A 551 20.25 22.64 2.84
N ARG A 552 21.12 22.54 3.87
CA ARG A 552 20.81 21.75 5.07
C ARG A 552 19.91 22.57 5.98
N LEU A 553 18.76 22.01 6.33
CA LEU A 553 17.77 22.66 7.19
C LEU A 553 18.01 22.33 8.68
N GLN A 554 17.80 23.32 9.52
CA GLN A 554 17.81 23.28 10.99
C GLN A 554 16.44 23.70 11.54
N LEU A 555 16.12 23.25 12.74
CA LEU A 555 14.90 23.55 13.50
C LEU A 555 15.19 24.67 14.50
N ALA A 556 14.61 25.85 14.33
CA ALA A 556 14.80 27.02 15.18
C ALA A 556 13.50 27.35 15.94
N PHE A 557 13.58 27.49 17.26
CA PHE A 557 12.41 27.78 18.10
C PHE A 557 12.82 28.33 19.47
N CYS A 558 11.85 28.87 20.21
CA CYS A 558 12.02 29.23 21.62
C CYS A 558 11.29 28.21 22.51
N THR A 559 11.83 27.92 23.69
CA THR A 559 11.07 27.42 24.83
C THR A 559 10.71 28.60 25.74
N ASN A 560 10.16 28.36 26.94
CA ASN A 560 9.87 29.43 27.89
C ASN A 560 11.11 30.26 28.29
N ASN A 561 12.32 29.70 28.23
CA ASN A 561 13.56 30.32 28.72
C ASN A 561 14.79 30.11 27.81
N GLN A 562 14.66 29.45 26.65
CA GLN A 562 15.78 29.22 25.73
C GLN A 562 15.40 29.59 24.29
N PHE A 563 16.38 30.11 23.54
CA PHE A 563 16.38 30.10 22.09
C PHE A 563 17.32 28.98 21.60
N LEU A 564 16.76 28.02 20.87
CA LEU A 564 17.44 26.83 20.39
C LEU A 564 17.44 26.75 18.86
N VAL A 565 18.54 26.27 18.30
CA VAL A 565 18.58 25.74 16.93
C VAL A 565 19.12 24.31 16.98
N LEU A 566 18.34 23.36 16.46
CA LEU A 566 18.71 21.96 16.34
C LEU A 566 18.95 21.59 14.87
N ASP A 567 19.92 20.73 14.59
CA ASP A 567 20.05 20.10 13.28
C ASP A 567 18.95 19.04 13.10
N ARG A 568 18.88 18.42 11.91
CA ARG A 568 17.92 17.34 11.61
C ARG A 568 18.02 16.17 12.60
N ASN A 569 19.19 15.90 13.17
CA ASN A 569 19.40 14.79 14.08
C ASN A 569 19.07 15.16 15.54
N GLY A 570 18.49 16.34 15.79
CA GLY A 570 18.19 16.83 17.13
C GLY A 570 19.42 17.31 17.90
N THR A 571 20.56 17.51 17.23
CA THR A 571 21.78 18.01 17.87
C THR A 571 21.77 19.53 17.89
N VAL A 572 22.16 20.13 19.01
CA VAL A 572 22.23 21.59 19.15
C VAL A 572 23.28 22.15 18.18
N VAL A 573 22.91 23.23 17.49
CA VAL A 573 23.79 23.93 16.55
C VAL A 573 24.38 25.15 17.23
N ALA A 574 25.67 25.12 17.53
CA ALA A 574 26.34 26.24 18.18
C ALA A 574 26.33 27.51 17.30
N PRO A 575 26.16 28.71 17.88
CA PRO A 575 26.04 29.01 19.31
C PRO A 575 24.59 29.09 19.82
N PHE A 576 23.61 28.52 19.12
CA PHE A 576 22.18 28.68 19.39
C PHE A 576 21.66 27.75 20.48
N GLN A 577 22.19 27.94 21.68
CA GLN A 577 21.68 27.43 22.94
C GLN A 577 21.69 28.56 23.97
N MET A 578 20.88 29.58 23.69
CA MET A 578 20.90 30.83 24.45
C MET A 578 19.84 30.76 25.55
N SER A 579 20.26 30.91 26.81
CA SER A 579 19.37 30.95 27.97
C SER A 579 19.01 32.37 28.37
N TYR A 580 17.78 32.55 28.83
CA TYR A 580 17.21 33.82 29.25
C TYR A 580 16.70 33.72 30.68
N GLU A 581 17.38 34.42 31.60
CA GLU A 581 17.00 34.46 33.01
C GLU A 581 15.60 35.06 33.19
N GLY A 582 14.80 34.46 34.08
CA GLY A 582 13.41 34.85 34.31
C GLY A 582 12.40 34.28 33.30
N GLY A 583 12.84 33.64 32.21
CA GLY A 583 11.96 33.02 31.22
C GLY A 583 11.01 34.02 30.56
N ASN A 584 9.75 33.64 30.34
CA ASN A 584 8.73 34.46 29.68
C ASN A 584 9.12 34.91 28.27
N LEU A 585 9.77 34.01 27.52
CA LEU A 585 10.00 34.21 26.10
C LEU A 585 8.70 34.02 25.31
N ASN A 586 8.47 34.94 24.38
CA ASN A 586 7.50 34.71 23.31
C ASN A 586 8.06 33.69 22.30
N GLU A 587 7.20 33.30 21.36
CA GLU A 587 7.55 32.50 20.19
C GLU A 587 8.72 33.14 19.42
N LEU A 588 9.48 32.33 18.68
CA LEU A 588 10.57 32.83 17.87
C LEU A 588 10.03 33.57 16.64
N ALA A 589 10.51 34.76 16.36
CA ALA A 589 10.31 35.41 15.06
C ALA A 589 11.54 35.22 14.17
N VAL A 590 11.34 34.76 12.93
CA VAL A 590 12.41 34.57 11.94
C VAL A 590 12.12 35.41 10.70
N PHE A 591 13.01 36.34 10.37
CA PHE A 591 12.88 37.18 9.18
C PHE A 591 14.00 36.90 8.18
N ASP A 592 13.64 36.73 6.90
CA ASP A 592 14.57 36.68 5.77
C ASP A 592 14.14 37.73 4.74
N TYR A 593 14.68 38.95 4.87
CA TYR A 593 14.12 40.12 4.17
C TYR A 593 14.20 40.03 2.64
N GLU A 594 15.31 39.50 2.13
CA GLU A 594 15.61 39.45 0.70
C GLU A 594 15.67 38.00 0.17
N ASN A 595 15.19 37.03 0.95
CA ASN A 595 15.27 35.59 0.65
C ASN A 595 16.71 35.11 0.39
N THR A 596 17.70 35.75 1.03
CA THR A 596 19.13 35.41 0.90
C THR A 596 19.61 34.48 2.01
N ARG A 597 18.68 34.00 2.85
CA ARG A 597 18.95 33.20 4.05
C ARG A 597 19.85 33.94 5.05
N ASP A 598 19.83 35.28 5.03
CA ASP A 598 20.45 36.12 6.05
C ASP A 598 19.42 36.39 7.14
N TYR A 599 19.13 35.36 7.92
CA TYR A 599 18.10 35.37 8.93
C TYR A 599 18.34 36.45 10.00
N ARG A 600 17.22 36.99 10.48
CA ARG A 600 17.13 37.79 11.70
C ARG A 600 16.22 37.04 12.65
N PHE A 601 16.83 36.44 13.67
CA PHE A 601 16.13 35.77 14.76
C PHE A 601 15.78 36.81 15.81
N VAL A 602 14.50 37.05 16.03
CA VAL A 602 14.02 38.02 17.01
C VAL A 602 13.40 37.29 18.19
N VAL A 603 14.06 37.41 19.33
CA VAL A 603 13.60 36.88 20.62
C VAL A 603 13.10 38.05 21.45
N THR A 604 11.93 37.90 22.07
CA THR A 604 11.35 38.95 22.91
C THR A 604 11.05 38.41 24.30
N GLN A 605 11.31 39.23 25.32
CA GLN A 605 11.18 38.89 26.73
C GLN A 605 10.62 40.12 27.48
N GLY A 606 9.36 40.05 27.92
CA GLY A 606 8.68 41.24 28.44
C GLY A 606 8.68 42.36 27.39
N ASN A 607 9.25 43.53 27.71
CA ASN A 607 9.39 44.64 26.77
C ASN A 607 10.71 44.63 25.98
N LYS A 608 11.64 43.70 26.25
CA LYS A 608 12.95 43.64 25.59
C LYS A 608 12.89 42.88 24.27
N THR A 609 13.69 43.32 23.31
CA THR A 609 13.88 42.68 22.01
C THR A 609 15.35 42.43 21.72
N PHE A 610 15.66 41.19 21.33
CA PHE A 610 17.00 40.75 20.91
C PHE A 610 16.93 40.28 19.47
N MET A 611 17.74 40.87 18.58
CA MET A 611 17.84 40.45 17.17
C MET A 611 19.21 39.86 16.89
N TYR A 612 19.25 38.57 16.52
CA TYR A 612 20.46 37.84 16.18
C TYR A 612 20.56 37.56 14.68
N ASN A 613 21.78 37.48 14.18
CA ASN A 613 22.08 37.00 12.82
C ASN A 613 22.35 35.48 12.80
N ASN A 614 22.67 34.92 11.62
CA ASN A 614 23.01 33.50 11.42
C ASN A 614 24.20 32.98 12.25
N ARG A 615 25.02 33.87 12.81
CA ARG A 615 26.16 33.52 13.67
C ARG A 615 25.80 33.59 15.16
N GLY A 616 24.54 33.86 15.49
CA GLY A 616 24.09 34.09 16.87
C GLY A 616 24.60 35.39 17.48
N ALA A 617 25.15 36.31 16.67
CA ALA A 617 25.59 37.62 17.15
C ALA A 617 24.45 38.64 17.05
N ILE A 618 24.38 39.54 18.03
CA ILE A 618 23.43 40.67 18.03
C ILE A 618 23.66 41.54 16.78
N VAL A 619 22.57 42.00 16.18
CA VAL A 619 22.62 42.86 15.00
C VAL A 619 22.72 44.32 15.41
N ASP A 620 23.93 44.90 15.31
CA ASP A 620 24.23 46.28 15.76
C ASP A 620 23.33 47.36 15.13
N GLY A 621 22.95 47.19 13.87
CA GLY A 621 22.09 48.13 13.14
C GLY A 621 20.61 48.10 13.58
N TYR A 622 20.23 47.21 14.49
CA TYR A 622 18.88 47.11 15.01
C TYR A 622 18.74 47.90 16.31
N THR A 623 17.96 48.99 16.25
CA THR A 623 17.92 50.01 17.31
C THR A 623 16.76 49.84 18.31
N PHE A 624 15.75 49.02 18.01
CA PHE A 624 14.57 48.86 18.86
C PHE A 624 14.78 47.75 19.90
N LYS A 625 15.57 48.05 20.92
CA LYS A 625 15.95 47.07 21.96
C LYS A 625 14.90 46.92 23.06
N GLU A 626 14.06 47.94 23.24
CA GLU A 626 13.07 47.99 24.30
C GLU A 626 11.79 48.69 23.80
N ALA A 627 10.66 48.04 24.03
CA ALA A 627 9.34 48.59 23.79
C ALA A 627 8.87 49.41 24.99
N SER A 628 7.91 50.31 24.76
CA SER A 628 7.36 51.15 25.84
C SER A 628 6.58 50.33 26.88
N HIS A 629 6.12 49.13 26.51
CA HIS A 629 5.28 48.22 27.28
C HIS A 629 5.62 46.78 26.88
N GLY A 630 5.12 45.78 27.62
CA GLY A 630 5.41 44.37 27.34
C GLY A 630 4.94 43.94 25.95
N ILE A 631 5.73 43.09 25.29
CA ILE A 631 5.43 42.55 23.96
C ILE A 631 4.59 41.28 24.13
N VAL A 632 3.39 41.26 23.57
CA VAL A 632 2.38 40.22 23.83
C VAL A 632 2.68 38.90 23.13
N ARG A 633 3.36 38.95 21.99
CA ARG A 633 3.70 37.78 21.16
C ARG A 633 4.84 38.09 20.19
N ALA A 634 5.32 37.08 19.47
CA ALA A 634 6.38 37.24 18.49
C ALA A 634 6.07 38.35 17.47
N PRO A 635 7.01 39.28 17.20
CA PRO A 635 6.81 40.32 16.22
C PRO A 635 6.71 39.74 14.82
N GLN A 636 5.89 40.36 13.98
CA GLN A 636 5.71 39.90 12.59
C GLN A 636 6.41 40.82 11.60
N HIS A 637 6.96 40.23 10.54
CA HIS A 637 7.50 40.95 9.40
C HIS A 637 6.52 40.91 8.24
N PHE A 638 6.22 42.09 7.70
CA PHE A 638 5.45 42.25 6.48
C PHE A 638 6.23 43.08 5.47
N ARG A 639 6.12 42.72 4.19
CA ARG A 639 6.63 43.49 3.07
C ARG A 639 5.46 44.03 2.25
N ILE A 640 5.29 45.35 2.24
CA ILE A 640 4.28 46.03 1.40
C ILE A 640 5.05 46.83 0.35
N ALA A 641 4.87 46.45 -0.92
CA ALA A 641 5.72 46.90 -2.03
C ALA A 641 7.21 46.65 -1.72
N LYS A 642 8.04 47.71 -1.68
CA LYS A 642 9.49 47.62 -1.42
C LYS A 642 9.88 47.98 0.02
N LYS A 643 8.93 48.04 0.96
CA LYS A 643 9.18 48.47 2.34
C LYS A 643 8.93 47.32 3.32
N ASP A 644 9.85 47.16 4.27
CA ASP A 644 9.75 46.23 5.39
C ASP A 644 9.14 46.91 6.62
N TYR A 645 8.21 46.19 7.25
CA TYR A 645 7.51 46.59 8.46
C TYR A 645 7.65 45.48 9.49
N LEU A 646 8.18 45.82 10.67
CA LEU A 646 8.18 44.94 11.84
C LEU A 646 7.09 45.43 12.78
N VAL A 647 6.11 44.58 13.08
CA VAL A 647 4.93 44.97 13.86
C VAL A 647 4.95 44.25 15.21
N TYR A 648 4.81 45.05 16.27
CA TYR A 648 4.79 44.61 17.66
C TYR A 648 3.43 44.96 18.25
N LEU A 649 2.81 43.99 18.93
CA LEU A 649 1.62 44.20 19.75
C LEU A 649 2.07 44.35 21.20
N LEU A 650 1.63 45.41 21.86
CA LEU A 650 2.00 45.72 23.25
C LEU A 650 0.84 45.45 24.21
N ASP A 651 1.16 45.09 25.46
CA ASP A 651 0.18 44.68 26.49
C ASP A 651 -0.81 45.80 26.89
N ASN A 652 -0.47 47.05 26.61
CA ASN A 652 -1.33 48.22 26.77
C ASN A 652 -2.27 48.45 25.57
N ASN A 653 -2.51 47.42 24.74
CA ASN A 653 -3.39 47.47 23.57
C ASN A 653 -2.91 48.40 22.45
N THR A 654 -1.62 48.72 22.37
CA THR A 654 -1.06 49.56 21.29
C THR A 654 -0.24 48.75 20.29
N ILE A 655 -0.21 49.22 19.04
CA ILE A 655 0.57 48.62 17.95
C ILE A 655 1.74 49.53 17.63
N THR A 656 2.94 48.97 17.61
CA THR A 656 4.15 49.67 17.18
C THR A 656 4.66 49.11 15.85
N ILE A 657 4.81 49.96 14.84
CA ILE A 657 5.26 49.57 13.50
C ILE A 657 6.65 50.17 13.22
N ARG A 658 7.67 49.32 13.17
CA ARG A 658 9.08 49.69 13.01
C ARG A 658 9.62 49.35 11.62
N HIS A 659 10.70 50.04 11.26
CA HIS A 659 11.59 49.69 10.17
C HIS A 659 12.38 48.42 10.53
N ARG A 660 12.91 47.69 9.54
CA ARG A 660 13.88 46.59 9.75
C ARG A 660 15.15 46.95 10.56
N ALA A 661 15.38 48.24 10.80
CA ALA A 661 16.51 48.76 11.59
C ALA A 661 16.07 49.23 13.00
N GLY A 662 14.82 48.99 13.38
CA GLY A 662 14.26 49.35 14.68
C GLY A 662 13.63 50.75 14.78
N ARG A 663 14.03 51.71 13.95
CA ARG A 663 13.40 53.06 13.97
C ARG A 663 11.91 53.02 13.67
N GLU A 664 11.14 53.97 14.20
CA GLU A 664 9.72 54.13 13.88
C GLU A 664 9.49 54.26 12.37
N ARG A 665 8.47 53.57 11.86
CA ARG A 665 8.09 53.62 10.44
C ARG A 665 6.70 54.18 10.22
N ILE A 666 5.74 53.80 11.06
CA ILE A 666 4.37 54.34 11.05
C ILE A 666 4.01 54.69 12.48
N LYS A 667 3.50 55.91 12.68
CA LYS A 667 2.88 56.32 13.93
C LYS A 667 1.43 55.83 13.92
N VAL A 668 1.06 55.05 14.94
CA VAL A 668 -0.30 54.51 15.11
C VAL A 668 -0.86 55.06 16.42
N ASP A 669 -1.74 56.05 16.31
CA ASP A 669 -2.36 56.70 17.46
C ASP A 669 -3.70 56.00 17.80
N ALA A 670 -3.64 54.74 18.22
CA ALA A 670 -4.82 53.96 18.62
C ALA A 670 -4.54 52.90 19.68
N SER A 671 -5.53 52.71 20.55
CA SER A 671 -5.63 51.57 21.46
C SER A 671 -6.69 50.59 20.93
N ILE A 672 -6.30 49.35 20.71
CA ILE A 672 -7.11 48.27 20.16
C ILE A 672 -7.03 47.10 21.13
N PRO A 673 -8.10 46.74 21.85
CA PRO A 673 -8.08 45.60 22.77
C PRO A 673 -7.98 44.31 21.96
N PHE A 674 -6.78 43.80 21.74
CA PHE A 674 -6.53 42.71 20.80
C PHE A 674 -7.27 41.43 21.18
N SER A 675 -7.86 40.75 20.19
CA SER A 675 -8.28 39.36 20.37
C SER A 675 -7.07 38.41 20.43
N ASN A 676 -7.34 37.13 20.70
CA ASN A 676 -6.34 36.07 20.64
C ASN A 676 -5.92 35.71 19.20
N ASN A 677 -6.50 36.35 18.18
CA ASN A 677 -6.17 36.08 16.78
C ASN A 677 -4.83 36.70 16.36
N PRO A 678 -4.06 36.04 15.47
CA PRO A 678 -2.83 36.62 14.93
C PRO A 678 -3.09 37.91 14.16
N LEU A 679 -2.06 38.73 14.05
CA LEU A 679 -2.03 39.85 13.12
C LEU A 679 -1.76 39.30 11.71
N PHE A 680 -2.42 39.86 10.70
CA PHE A 680 -2.26 39.46 9.30
C PHE A 680 -2.12 40.66 8.37
N LEU A 681 -1.64 40.41 7.16
CA LEU A 681 -1.73 41.37 6.06
C LEU A 681 -2.92 40.99 5.16
N TYR A 682 -3.98 41.79 5.19
CA TYR A 682 -5.16 41.61 4.34
C TYR A 682 -5.42 42.88 3.53
N LYS A 683 -5.54 42.74 2.20
CA LYS A 683 -5.70 43.89 1.28
C LYS A 683 -4.64 44.99 1.48
N ASN A 684 -3.39 44.59 1.69
CA ASN A 684 -2.24 45.48 1.97
C ASN A 684 -2.37 46.36 3.22
N LYS A 685 -3.19 45.93 4.21
CA LYS A 685 -3.33 46.60 5.50
C LYS A 685 -3.02 45.63 6.64
N PHE A 686 -2.36 46.12 7.68
CA PHE A 686 -2.17 45.37 8.93
C PHE A 686 -3.54 45.17 9.57
N SER A 687 -3.94 43.92 9.76
CA SER A 687 -5.33 43.55 10.05
C SER A 687 -5.38 42.64 11.27
N ILE A 688 -6.13 43.07 12.29
CA ILE A 688 -6.32 42.35 13.55
C ILE A 688 -7.74 42.60 14.06
N THR A 689 -8.33 41.65 14.77
CA THR A 689 -9.61 41.85 15.44
C THR A 689 -9.42 42.24 16.90
N ASP A 690 -10.37 43.00 17.43
CA ASP A 690 -10.46 43.25 18.87
C ASP A 690 -11.29 42.17 19.59
N THR A 691 -11.32 42.23 20.92
CA THR A 691 -12.07 41.30 21.76
C THR A 691 -13.58 41.33 21.53
N LYS A 692 -14.12 42.27 20.73
CA LYS A 692 -15.55 42.37 20.38
C LYS A 692 -15.82 41.97 18.93
N GLY A 693 -14.87 41.32 18.26
CA GLY A 693 -15.05 40.88 16.88
C GLY A 693 -14.94 41.97 15.81
N VAL A 694 -14.48 43.18 16.16
CA VAL A 694 -14.31 44.27 15.18
C VAL A 694 -12.94 44.13 14.52
N LEU A 695 -12.92 44.06 13.19
CA LEU A 695 -11.68 44.07 12.41
C LEU A 695 -11.12 45.50 12.30
N HIS A 696 -9.91 45.69 12.79
CA HIS A 696 -9.13 46.93 12.66
C HIS A 696 -8.08 46.74 11.56
N GLN A 697 -8.09 47.64 10.58
CA GLN A 697 -7.14 47.62 9.48
C GLN A 697 -6.35 48.93 9.42
N ILE A 698 -5.03 48.83 9.53
CA ILE A 698 -4.10 49.96 9.51
C ILE A 698 -3.38 50.00 8.16
N ASP A 699 -3.47 51.13 7.46
CA ASP A 699 -2.76 51.33 6.20
C ASP A 699 -1.31 51.83 6.40
N THR A 700 -0.56 51.97 5.31
CA THR A 700 0.84 52.42 5.36
C THR A 700 1.04 53.90 5.73
N LYS A 701 -0.05 54.67 5.89
CA LYS A 701 -0.07 56.04 6.37
C LYS A 701 -0.48 56.15 7.85
N GLY A 702 -0.86 55.03 8.48
CA GLY A 702 -1.37 54.99 9.85
C GLY A 702 -2.87 55.22 9.97
N ASN A 703 -3.62 55.30 8.87
CA ASN A 703 -5.07 55.43 8.93
C ASN A 703 -5.70 54.10 9.32
N ILE A 704 -6.73 54.16 10.17
CA ILE A 704 -7.41 52.98 10.70
C ILE A 704 -8.82 52.89 10.11
N THR A 705 -9.15 51.74 9.53
CA THR A 705 -10.50 51.37 9.13
C THR A 705 -11.04 50.32 10.09
N LYS A 706 -12.29 50.45 10.55
CA LYS A 706 -12.96 49.48 11.42
C LYS A 706 -14.10 48.80 10.66
N THR A 707 -14.25 47.49 10.81
CA THR A 707 -15.37 46.73 10.23
C THR A 707 -15.92 45.80 11.29
N ASN A 708 -17.16 46.01 11.69
CA ASN A 708 -17.84 45.15 12.66
C ASN A 708 -18.52 43.99 11.93
N PHE A 709 -18.11 42.76 12.25
CA PHE A 709 -18.72 41.54 11.72
C PHE A 709 -19.75 40.91 12.68
N ASN A 710 -19.98 41.53 13.84
CA ASN A 710 -20.81 41.03 14.93
C ASN A 710 -20.39 39.64 15.39
N LEU A 711 -19.08 39.45 15.61
CA LEU A 711 -18.52 38.17 16.09
C LEU A 711 -18.47 38.19 17.61
N ASN A 712 -18.52 37.00 18.22
CA ASN A 712 -18.34 36.85 19.66
C ASN A 712 -16.86 36.97 20.06
N ASP A 713 -16.60 37.06 21.38
CA ASP A 713 -15.27 37.34 21.92
C ASP A 713 -14.24 36.24 21.57
N ASP A 714 -14.67 34.99 21.43
CA ASP A 714 -13.84 33.81 21.14
C ASP A 714 -13.70 33.47 19.64
N HIS A 715 -14.12 34.37 18.75
CA HIS A 715 -14.02 34.14 17.30
C HIS A 715 -12.59 33.86 16.82
N GLY A 716 -12.47 32.98 15.84
CA GLY A 716 -11.25 32.71 15.09
C GLY A 716 -11.12 33.57 13.83
N MET A 717 -9.90 33.98 13.50
CA MET A 717 -9.57 34.71 12.27
C MET A 717 -8.29 34.17 11.64
N TYR A 718 -8.31 34.03 10.32
CA TYR A 718 -7.12 33.81 9.51
C TYR A 718 -7.22 34.61 8.21
N ALA A 719 -6.14 35.26 7.81
CA ALA A 719 -6.13 36.00 6.56
C ALA A 719 -4.83 35.85 5.76
N THR A 720 -4.99 35.86 4.45
CA THR A 720 -3.91 36.11 3.48
C THR A 720 -4.08 37.50 2.88
N SER A 721 -3.25 37.89 1.91
CA SER A 721 -3.42 39.17 1.21
C SER A 721 -4.76 39.31 0.49
N LYS A 722 -5.43 38.20 0.14
CA LYS A 722 -6.66 38.16 -0.66
C LYS A 722 -7.84 37.45 0.00
N THR A 723 -7.60 36.61 1.00
CA THR A 723 -8.64 35.78 1.63
C THR A 723 -8.76 36.15 3.10
N LEU A 724 -9.99 36.38 3.56
CA LEU A 724 -10.33 36.50 4.97
C LEU A 724 -11.23 35.32 5.34
N VAL A 725 -10.87 34.62 6.40
CA VAL A 725 -11.66 33.56 7.02
C VAL A 725 -11.95 33.94 8.46
N LEU A 726 -13.21 33.81 8.84
CA LEU A 726 -13.69 34.01 10.21
C LEU A 726 -14.39 32.73 10.65
N MET A 727 -14.16 32.30 11.88
CA MET A 727 -14.89 31.23 12.54
C MET A 727 -15.54 31.82 13.79
N ASP A 728 -16.84 31.69 13.93
CA ASP A 728 -17.58 32.24 15.06
C ASP A 728 -18.69 31.26 15.44
N GLU A 729 -18.65 30.78 16.69
CA GLU A 729 -19.45 29.64 17.15
C GLU A 729 -19.33 28.45 16.19
N ASN A 730 -20.42 28.07 15.51
CA ASN A 730 -20.47 27.01 14.50
C ASN A 730 -20.54 27.55 13.06
N THR A 731 -20.27 28.84 12.83
CA THR A 731 -20.34 29.45 11.49
C THR A 731 -18.96 29.82 10.97
N ILE A 732 -18.55 29.20 9.87
CA ILE A 732 -17.35 29.59 9.12
C ILE A 732 -17.71 30.53 7.97
N SER A 733 -16.98 31.63 7.83
CA SER A 733 -17.11 32.59 6.73
C SER A 733 -15.83 32.63 5.91
N ILE A 734 -15.88 32.20 4.65
CA ILE A 734 -14.73 32.19 3.72
C ILE A 734 -15.01 33.20 2.61
N LYS A 735 -14.22 34.29 2.56
CA LYS A 735 -14.44 35.42 1.62
C LYS A 735 -15.87 35.97 1.68
N GLY A 736 -16.49 35.95 2.86
CA GLY A 736 -17.86 36.43 3.09
C GLY A 736 -18.97 35.41 2.81
N LYS A 737 -18.65 34.24 2.23
CA LYS A 737 -19.61 33.14 2.11
C LYS A 737 -19.66 32.38 3.43
N LYS A 738 -20.85 32.24 4.01
CA LYS A 738 -21.06 31.57 5.29
C LYS A 738 -21.47 30.12 5.10
N VAL A 739 -20.95 29.24 5.94
CA VAL A 739 -21.36 27.84 6.09
C VAL A 739 -21.63 27.60 7.57
N VAL A 740 -22.80 27.06 7.88
CA VAL A 740 -23.18 26.67 9.24
C VAL A 740 -22.79 25.20 9.41
N LEU A 741 -22.01 24.91 10.44
CA LEU A 741 -21.54 23.58 10.82
C LEU A 741 -22.38 23.04 11.98
N GLU A 742 -22.13 21.79 12.38
CA GLU A 742 -22.77 21.22 13.56
C GLU A 742 -22.39 21.98 14.84
N LEU A 743 -23.21 21.88 15.90
CA LEU A 743 -22.89 22.54 17.15
C LEU A 743 -21.69 21.86 17.82
N GLY A 744 -20.67 22.66 18.16
CA GLY A 744 -19.44 22.17 18.75
C GLY A 744 -18.49 23.31 19.11
N VAL A 745 -17.28 22.96 19.55
CA VAL A 745 -16.23 23.92 19.91
C VAL A 745 -15.18 23.88 18.83
N TYR A 746 -14.96 25.01 18.15
CA TYR A 746 -14.13 25.05 16.96
C TYR A 746 -12.78 25.72 17.21
N THR A 747 -11.74 25.18 16.59
CA THR A 747 -10.45 25.85 16.49
C THR A 747 -10.54 27.11 15.62
N LYS A 748 -9.59 28.03 15.81
CA LYS A 748 -9.38 29.13 14.86
C LYS A 748 -9.12 28.57 13.44
N PRO A 749 -9.58 29.24 12.38
CA PRO A 749 -9.36 28.75 11.02
C PRO A 749 -7.87 28.76 10.67
N LYS A 750 -7.46 27.87 9.77
CA LYS A 750 -6.13 27.89 9.14
C LYS A 750 -6.28 27.80 7.62
N ILE A 751 -5.45 28.56 6.90
CA ILE A 751 -5.43 28.56 5.44
C ILE A 751 -4.12 27.93 4.96
N PHE A 752 -4.23 26.94 4.07
CA PHE A 752 -3.12 26.38 3.31
C PHE A 752 -3.20 26.84 1.85
N TYR A 753 -2.06 27.27 1.29
CA TYR A 753 -1.93 27.55 -0.14
C TYR A 753 -0.93 26.55 -0.72
N ILE A 754 -1.44 25.52 -1.38
CA ILE A 754 -0.64 24.38 -1.87
C ILE A 754 -1.04 24.11 -3.31
N LYS A 755 -0.05 24.03 -4.22
CA LYS A 755 -0.25 23.78 -5.67
C LYS A 755 -1.34 24.67 -6.28
N ASP A 756 -1.25 25.97 -6.03
CA ASP A 756 -2.18 27.01 -6.49
C ASP A 756 -3.64 26.87 -6.03
N LYS A 757 -3.90 26.03 -5.03
CA LYS A 757 -5.21 25.86 -4.39
C LYS A 757 -5.19 26.38 -2.96
N ILE A 758 -6.32 26.94 -2.53
CA ILE A 758 -6.57 27.34 -1.15
C ILE A 758 -7.40 26.27 -0.48
N TYR A 759 -6.90 25.76 0.63
CA TYR A 759 -7.63 24.92 1.56
C TYR A 759 -7.84 25.68 2.86
N VAL A 760 -9.06 25.63 3.38
CA VAL A 760 -9.43 26.26 4.65
C VAL A 760 -9.90 25.18 5.60
N THR A 761 -9.34 25.14 6.80
CA THR A 761 -9.68 24.14 7.81
C THR A 761 -10.10 24.78 9.11
N VAL A 762 -11.02 24.11 9.80
CA VAL A 762 -11.37 24.28 11.21
C VAL A 762 -11.57 22.87 11.79
N THR A 763 -11.36 22.73 13.08
CA THR A 763 -11.57 21.44 13.78
C THR A 763 -12.57 21.66 14.90
N ASP A 764 -13.64 20.88 14.90
CA ASP A 764 -14.51 20.72 16.06
C ASP A 764 -13.80 19.80 17.07
N ILE A 765 -13.23 20.38 18.11
CA ILE A 765 -12.51 19.62 19.15
C ILE A 765 -13.46 18.88 20.09
N GLN A 766 -14.73 19.30 20.16
CA GLN A 766 -15.73 18.63 21.00
C GLN A 766 -16.20 17.32 20.34
N ASN A 767 -16.51 17.37 19.04
CA ASN A 767 -16.97 16.21 18.29
C ASN A 767 -15.84 15.49 17.53
N GLN A 768 -14.60 15.95 17.69
CA GLN A 768 -13.38 15.38 17.10
C GLN A 768 -13.46 15.28 15.56
N GLN A 769 -13.91 16.37 14.94
CA GLN A 769 -14.14 16.45 13.49
C GLN A 769 -13.31 17.58 12.86
N ILE A 770 -12.41 17.21 11.96
CA ILE A 770 -11.69 18.14 11.10
C ILE A 770 -12.56 18.42 9.88
N TYR A 771 -12.79 19.70 9.60
CA TYR A 771 -13.44 20.17 8.39
C TYR A 771 -12.41 20.77 7.43
N LEU A 772 -12.66 20.60 6.12
CA LEU A 772 -11.84 21.16 5.06
C LEU A 772 -12.70 21.72 3.94
N PHE A 773 -12.40 22.94 3.51
CA PHE A 773 -13.13 23.66 2.47
C PHE A 773 -12.18 24.20 1.40
N ASP A 774 -12.71 24.38 0.20
CA ASP A 774 -12.03 25.16 -0.84
C ASP A 774 -12.22 26.68 -0.65
N SER A 775 -11.62 27.45 -1.55
CA SER A 775 -11.70 28.92 -1.53
C SER A 775 -13.11 29.50 -1.77
N GLN A 776 -14.07 28.67 -2.18
CA GLN A 776 -15.47 29.01 -2.44
C GLN A 776 -16.40 28.58 -1.30
N ALA A 777 -15.85 28.12 -0.17
CA ALA A 777 -16.56 27.56 0.97
C ALA A 777 -17.28 26.23 0.65
N LYS A 778 -16.86 25.51 -0.39
CA LYS A 778 -17.38 24.17 -0.68
C LYS A 778 -16.59 23.15 0.16
N PRO A 779 -17.26 22.25 0.89
CA PRO A 779 -16.56 21.19 1.62
C PRO A 779 -15.79 20.32 0.64
N ILE A 780 -14.57 19.94 1.03
CA ILE A 780 -13.81 18.92 0.32
C ILE A 780 -14.48 17.57 0.58
N LYS A 781 -14.52 16.74 -0.46
CA LYS A 781 -15.16 15.42 -0.40
C LYS A 781 -14.58 14.54 0.72
N ASN A 782 -15.42 13.76 1.37
CA ASN A 782 -15.13 12.90 2.53
C ASN A 782 -14.70 13.65 3.81
N PHE A 783 -14.88 14.98 3.87
CA PHE A 783 -14.84 15.73 5.12
C PHE A 783 -16.27 15.96 5.67
N PRO A 784 -16.44 16.00 7.00
CA PRO A 784 -15.38 15.98 8.02
C PRO A 784 -14.76 14.59 8.25
N ILE A 785 -13.51 14.59 8.73
CA ILE A 785 -12.77 13.39 9.16
C ILE A 785 -12.42 13.48 10.64
N TYR A 786 -12.01 12.38 11.26
CA TYR A 786 -11.66 12.37 12.68
C TYR A 786 -10.39 13.19 12.99
N GLY A 787 -10.36 13.82 14.16
CA GLY A 787 -9.16 14.46 14.70
C GLY A 787 -9.47 15.58 15.69
N ASN A 788 -8.50 15.89 16.55
CA ASN A 788 -8.71 16.66 17.78
C ASN A 788 -7.72 17.83 17.94
N SER A 789 -7.26 18.43 16.83
CA SER A 789 -6.43 19.64 16.87
C SER A 789 -6.49 20.42 15.57
N LEU A 790 -5.81 21.59 15.54
CA LEU A 790 -5.36 22.18 14.28
C LEU A 790 -4.48 21.18 13.53
N ILE A 791 -4.63 21.15 12.20
CA ILE A 791 -3.84 20.28 11.33
C ILE A 791 -2.61 21.00 10.80
N ASP A 792 -1.65 20.22 10.31
CA ASP A 792 -0.73 20.64 9.27
C ASP A 792 -0.98 19.84 7.98
N MET A 793 -0.67 20.41 6.82
CA MET A 793 -1.02 19.83 5.52
C MET A 793 0.01 20.16 4.44
N MET A 794 0.37 19.16 3.63
CA MET A 794 1.32 19.28 2.51
C MET A 794 1.36 18.01 1.64
N ASP A 795 2.24 17.98 0.65
CA ASP A 795 2.66 16.75 -0.04
C ASP A 795 3.88 16.17 0.69
N MET A 796 3.68 15.11 1.47
CA MET A 796 4.63 14.59 2.45
C MET A 796 5.76 13.77 1.81
N ASP A 797 5.49 13.04 0.73
CA ASP A 797 6.44 12.12 0.10
C ASP A 797 6.74 12.41 -1.37
N GLY A 798 6.13 13.45 -1.96
CA GLY A 798 6.36 13.89 -3.32
C GLY A 798 5.56 13.12 -4.37
N ASP A 799 4.56 12.32 -3.95
CA ASP A 799 3.74 11.50 -4.85
C ASP A 799 2.58 12.27 -5.52
N ASN A 800 2.58 13.59 -5.35
CA ASN A 800 1.59 14.54 -5.77
C ASN A 800 0.26 14.58 -4.99
N LYS A 801 0.09 13.73 -3.98
CA LYS A 801 -1.08 13.73 -3.10
C LYS A 801 -0.84 14.65 -1.92
N LEU A 802 -1.91 14.97 -1.18
CA LEU A 802 -1.80 15.79 0.02
C LEU A 802 -2.03 14.93 1.24
N GLU A 803 -1.14 15.04 2.20
CA GLU A 803 -1.27 14.51 3.55
C GLU A 803 -1.61 15.62 4.53
N LEU A 804 -2.29 15.21 5.58
CA LEU A 804 -2.51 16.05 6.74
C LEU A 804 -2.23 15.24 8.02
N VAL A 805 -1.75 15.94 9.04
CA VAL A 805 -1.47 15.38 10.36
C VAL A 805 -2.20 16.19 11.42
N ALA A 806 -2.76 15.48 12.40
CA ALA A 806 -3.47 16.06 13.53
C ALA A 806 -3.26 15.23 14.80
N LYS A 807 -3.62 15.82 15.94
CA LYS A 807 -3.85 15.08 17.18
C LYS A 807 -5.04 14.14 16.98
N ASP A 808 -4.91 12.91 17.45
CA ASP A 808 -5.94 11.87 17.38
C ASP A 808 -6.66 11.74 18.72
N GLN A 809 -5.96 11.22 19.73
CA GLN A 809 -6.30 11.25 21.15
C GLN A 809 -5.32 12.15 21.91
N ASP A 810 -5.36 12.16 23.25
CA ASP A 810 -4.53 13.07 24.04
C ASP A 810 -3.03 12.88 23.84
N ASN A 811 -2.59 11.63 23.70
CA ASN A 811 -1.20 11.21 23.50
C ASN A 811 -0.91 10.62 22.12
N SER A 812 -1.80 10.75 21.13
CA SER A 812 -1.59 10.17 19.79
C SER A 812 -1.74 11.17 18.64
N ILE A 813 -1.10 10.85 17.53
CA ILE A 813 -1.29 11.53 16.24
C ILE A 813 -1.94 10.59 15.22
N ILE A 814 -2.65 11.19 14.26
CA ILE A 814 -3.19 10.51 13.09
C ILE A 814 -2.75 11.24 11.83
N THR A 815 -2.35 10.46 10.82
CA THR A 815 -1.95 10.98 9.51
C THR A 815 -2.87 10.42 8.44
N TYR A 816 -3.40 11.32 7.60
CA TYR A 816 -4.26 10.99 6.48
C TYR A 816 -3.62 11.34 5.15
N ARG A 817 -4.07 10.69 4.09
CA ARG A 817 -3.79 11.04 2.70
C ARG A 817 -5.09 11.35 1.97
N MET A 818 -5.06 12.38 1.15
CA MET A 818 -6.13 12.74 0.22
C MET A 818 -5.80 12.14 -1.14
N GLU A 819 -6.62 11.18 -1.55
CA GLU A 819 -6.63 10.65 -2.91
C GLU A 819 -7.47 11.59 -3.79
N TYR A 820 -6.98 11.91 -4.99
CA TYR A 820 -7.59 12.88 -5.93
C TYR A 820 -7.99 12.28 -7.25
#